data_AF-A0A527JSH3-F1
#
_entry.id   AF-A0A527JSH3-F1
#
_cell.length_a   1.000
_cell.length_b   1.000
_cell.length_c   1.000
_cell.angle_alpha   90.00
_cell.angle_beta   90.00
_cell.angle_gamma   90.00
#
_symmetry.space_group_name_H-M   'P 1'
#
loop_
_entity.id
_entity.type
_entity.pdbx_description
1 polymer ?
#
loop_
_entity_poly.entity_id
_entity_poly.type
_entity_poly.pdbx_seq_one_letter_code
_entity_poly.pdbx_strand_id
1 'polypeptide(L)'
;MLHTPNSVFRDFVTDGVPSSGTWSPKKSEIRALLDYYGSLANLAFTNGKVYATKAALDADLVPAANTPALVSGDGANDGLYMKVGATGVGSWTRLLDFVPGTQIMHAVDAGAGTPNAIVATSSIGLSTSGSQVVRLDVFETNTASPVTVAFNGGSALTIKTAAGNNVVAGGLTAGPVLGTVSGSTFRLLSDQASAAVLSGAETAAATSVSSAAAALAAANAGFVFDTVADLQAATIPLILDFVRTAGYAAVDDGGGAQYTEIPLITADQPWHKLTNGGTRRWELVFEAGRVNIKQFGAKGDGVTDDLAAGQAAIDYVFAKGGGIVLVPYTDDYYRTTAAWRLKDNVALIGDGSRPKIKKEGAGLTRDTGAVVLNDGYYTASGNENVHVRGLTLQNRYQDFLVPVADSGETIGSMYGIFFAGVTGGSITECHVLDTCAEGIYIGGVDGARDLCSDILVHGNQVENCFASGIAVTHGTRIRITDNLLKNTAIFGIDVEPNTNCVGRDIVISGNVIDGVQATYYKNSTGYGQSNALGISINQGSLPDQVSDVTVVGNTVRNVQRYTAAGINDFASISAAGVFNCTISGNVISESQSGGIILRGNCRSISVNGNGISNVEYTGVYVSASVDIAVAGNTIKGVALSRGISILGASAHVAVTGNIVVDSHTAGILVQSATQVAVTGNSVRDSRSGGARLMTYGIHIGGSVSDAVATGNIIKNTVSDPLRNVDSPTNFLNGGNSEEGTWRIRSDNFHLFHDGGIYKALFMTLTARAASGIANVTLFVDSADNRLKFKDSSANTHVLIPLEATATVDPASLAPGQRTATATIAVTGAALGDIVKASFSLNLAPVRLVAWVSANGTVSYYFENPAALLAGSATYDAASIAAGAEVTTTVTVTGAAVGDAVVGMSHGVDQAGLTIDGYVSAANTVTAVVRNGTAGAIDLASATLRAVVLPVAATDIGSGTLKIRVEK
;
A
#
# COMPACT_ATOMS: atom_id res chain seq x y z
N MET A 1 34.39 -41.93 134.27
CA MET A 1 34.88 -42.72 133.12
C MET A 1 33.65 -43.19 132.34
N LEU A 2 33.61 -43.03 131.02
CA LEU A 2 32.53 -43.62 130.22
C LEU A 2 32.58 -45.15 130.37
N HIS A 3 31.48 -45.77 130.83
CA HIS A 3 31.33 -47.22 130.80
C HIS A 3 31.11 -47.63 129.35
N THR A 4 32.07 -48.35 128.75
CA THR A 4 31.95 -48.94 127.42
C THR A 4 31.71 -50.45 127.58
N PRO A 5 31.14 -51.14 126.58
CA PRO A 5 30.97 -52.59 126.65
C PRO A 5 32.29 -53.31 126.98
N ASN A 6 33.40 -52.86 126.38
CA ASN A 6 34.72 -53.44 126.59
C ASN A 6 35.26 -53.24 128.01
N SER A 7 34.96 -52.11 128.67
CA SER A 7 35.41 -51.90 130.05
C SER A 7 34.56 -52.65 131.08
N VAL A 8 33.26 -52.82 130.81
CA VAL A 8 32.32 -53.50 131.71
C VAL A 8 32.41 -55.02 131.61
N PHE A 9 32.53 -55.59 130.41
CA PHE A 9 32.49 -57.03 130.13
C PHE A 9 33.84 -57.66 129.76
N ARG A 10 34.96 -57.09 130.23
CA ARG A 10 36.31 -57.67 129.99
C ARG A 10 36.45 -59.09 130.55
N ASP A 11 37.36 -59.88 129.99
CA ASP A 11 37.55 -61.30 130.38
C ASP A 11 38.33 -61.46 131.70
N PHE A 12 39.28 -60.56 131.99
CA PHE A 12 40.20 -60.66 133.13
C PHE A 12 40.18 -59.40 134.01
N VAL A 13 40.51 -59.54 135.31
CA VAL A 13 40.42 -58.44 136.29
C VAL A 13 41.23 -57.23 135.82
N THR A 14 42.43 -57.48 135.30
CA THR A 14 43.24 -56.53 134.53
C THR A 14 43.08 -56.86 133.04
N ASP A 15 42.63 -55.90 132.26
CA ASP A 15 42.31 -56.08 130.84
C ASP A 15 43.49 -56.69 130.06
N GLY A 16 43.23 -57.76 129.31
CA GLY A 16 44.24 -58.48 128.53
C GLY A 16 45.27 -59.31 129.31
N VAL A 17 45.18 -59.45 130.64
CA VAL A 17 46.13 -60.23 131.46
C VAL A 17 45.49 -61.48 132.06
N PRO A 18 45.64 -62.68 131.45
CA PRO A 18 44.99 -63.91 131.89
C PRO A 18 45.32 -64.33 133.33
N SER A 19 46.53 -64.01 133.80
CA SER A 19 46.97 -64.34 135.16
C SER A 19 46.33 -63.48 136.26
N SER A 20 45.58 -62.41 135.90
CA SER A 20 44.90 -61.55 136.89
C SER A 20 43.60 -62.12 137.45
N GLY A 21 43.17 -63.29 136.96
CA GLY A 21 41.92 -63.95 137.33
C GLY A 21 40.72 -63.46 136.50
N THR A 22 39.64 -64.24 136.50
CA THR A 22 38.43 -63.95 135.71
C THR A 22 37.69 -62.73 136.25
N TRP A 23 37.34 -61.79 135.36
CA TRP A 23 36.54 -60.63 135.75
C TRP A 23 35.07 -60.99 135.91
N SER A 24 34.43 -60.43 136.93
CA SER A 24 32.97 -60.47 137.10
C SER A 24 32.43 -59.04 137.08
N PRO A 25 31.69 -58.64 136.03
CA PRO A 25 31.14 -57.29 135.92
C PRO A 25 30.25 -56.92 137.09
N LYS A 26 30.38 -55.70 137.62
CA LYS A 26 29.46 -55.19 138.65
C LYS A 26 28.10 -54.92 138.03
N LYS A 27 27.02 -55.45 138.63
CA LYS A 27 25.63 -55.24 138.18
C LYS A 27 25.21 -53.75 138.08
N SER A 28 25.89 -52.84 138.79
CA SER A 28 25.64 -51.40 138.71
C SER A 28 26.17 -50.79 137.41
N GLU A 29 27.31 -51.28 136.90
CA GLU A 29 27.95 -50.76 135.68
C GLU A 29 27.22 -51.27 134.43
N ILE A 30 26.71 -52.51 134.48
CA ILE A 30 25.82 -53.05 133.43
C ILE A 30 24.55 -52.20 133.29
N ARG A 31 23.90 -51.83 134.40
CA ARG A 31 22.68 -51.00 134.37
C ARG A 31 22.93 -49.61 133.78
N ALA A 32 24.03 -48.96 134.17
CA ALA A 32 24.40 -47.65 133.60
C ALA A 32 24.64 -47.71 132.08
N LEU A 33 25.24 -48.80 131.58
CA LEU A 33 25.43 -49.02 130.14
C LEU A 33 24.09 -49.24 129.41
N LEU A 34 23.17 -50.00 130.01
CA LEU A 34 21.85 -50.26 129.44
C LEU A 34 20.95 -49.02 129.41
N ASP A 35 20.98 -48.18 130.45
CA ASP A 35 20.21 -46.92 130.48
C ASP A 35 20.68 -45.94 129.40
N TYR A 36 21.99 -45.85 129.16
CA TYR A 36 22.55 -45.02 128.09
C TYR A 36 22.06 -45.48 126.70
N TYR A 37 22.08 -46.78 126.41
CA TYR A 37 21.55 -47.30 125.14
C TYR A 37 20.03 -47.16 125.03
N GLY A 38 19.29 -47.28 126.14
CA GLY A 38 17.86 -46.97 126.19
C GLY A 38 17.54 -45.53 125.79
N SER A 39 18.41 -44.57 126.13
CA SER A 39 18.21 -43.15 125.77
C SER A 39 18.37 -42.87 124.27
N LEU A 40 19.23 -43.63 123.57
CA LEU A 40 19.46 -43.50 122.13
C LEU A 40 18.36 -44.15 121.27
N ALA A 41 17.64 -45.13 121.82
CA ALA A 41 16.49 -45.77 121.17
C ALA A 41 15.21 -44.91 121.16
N ASN A 42 15.17 -43.80 121.92
CA ASN A 42 14.02 -42.90 122.04
C ASN A 42 13.93 -41.80 120.97
N LEU A 43 14.65 -41.96 119.85
CA LEU A 43 14.78 -40.98 118.76
C LEU A 43 13.80 -41.24 117.59
N ALA A 44 12.54 -41.56 117.88
CA ALA A 44 11.45 -41.63 116.90
C ALA A 44 10.40 -40.55 117.20
N PHE A 45 10.39 -39.53 116.34
CA PHE A 45 9.42 -38.44 116.16
C PHE A 45 8.31 -38.27 117.21
N THR A 46 8.47 -37.21 118.01
CA THR A 46 7.52 -36.59 118.96
C THR A 46 7.08 -37.45 120.16
N ASN A 47 7.78 -37.28 121.27
CA ASN A 47 7.28 -37.61 122.61
C ASN A 47 6.25 -36.55 123.09
N GLY A 48 5.22 -36.27 122.29
CA GLY A 48 4.05 -35.45 122.66
C GLY A 48 4.28 -33.94 122.87
N LYS A 49 5.38 -33.36 122.38
CA LYS A 49 5.70 -31.93 122.57
C LYS A 49 5.54 -31.10 121.28
N VAL A 50 4.28 -30.93 120.86
CA VAL A 50 3.85 -30.00 119.81
C VAL A 50 3.06 -28.88 120.44
N TYR A 51 3.37 -27.63 120.08
CA TYR A 51 2.77 -26.43 120.65
C TYR A 51 2.11 -25.60 119.56
N ALA A 52 0.94 -25.05 119.87
CA ALA A 52 0.21 -24.17 118.96
C ALA A 52 0.86 -22.77 118.85
N THR A 53 1.64 -22.34 119.86
CA THR A 53 2.34 -21.05 119.86
C THR A 53 3.74 -21.16 120.45
N LYS A 54 4.64 -20.27 120.03
CA LYS A 54 5.99 -20.16 120.61
C LYS A 54 5.95 -19.77 122.08
N ALA A 55 4.96 -18.96 122.48
CA ALA A 55 4.75 -18.63 123.89
C ALA A 55 4.42 -19.87 124.74
N ALA A 56 3.58 -20.79 124.21
CA ALA A 56 3.27 -22.04 124.90
C ALA A 56 4.49 -22.96 125.01
N LEU A 57 5.33 -23.01 123.97
CA LEU A 57 6.60 -23.71 124.02
C LEU A 57 7.52 -23.10 125.10
N ASP A 58 7.67 -21.77 125.11
CA ASP A 58 8.55 -21.07 126.05
C ASP A 58 8.13 -21.19 127.51
N ALA A 59 6.82 -21.32 127.76
CA ALA A 59 6.30 -21.59 129.10
C ALA A 59 6.64 -23.00 129.60
N ASP A 60 6.80 -23.99 128.70
CA ASP A 60 7.15 -25.35 129.08
C ASP A 60 8.67 -25.57 129.08
N LEU A 61 9.30 -25.24 130.21
CA LEU A 61 10.72 -25.50 130.45
C LEU A 61 11.00 -26.83 131.17
N VAL A 62 9.96 -27.62 131.48
CA VAL A 62 10.08 -28.91 132.16
C VAL A 62 10.91 -29.92 131.35
N PRO A 63 10.84 -29.99 130.00
CA PRO A 63 11.65 -30.93 129.23
C PRO A 63 13.15 -30.84 129.55
N ALA A 64 13.82 -32.00 129.50
CA ALA A 64 15.27 -32.06 129.67
C ALA A 64 15.99 -31.35 128.51
N ALA A 65 17.23 -30.93 128.75
CA ALA A 65 18.09 -30.38 127.71
C ALA A 65 18.15 -31.31 126.49
N ASN A 66 18.22 -30.71 125.29
CA ASN A 66 18.22 -31.39 123.99
C ASN A 66 16.90 -32.07 123.60
N THR A 67 15.80 -31.86 124.34
CA THR A 67 14.48 -32.31 123.90
C THR A 67 14.02 -31.49 122.69
N PRO A 68 13.65 -32.10 121.56
CA PRO A 68 13.08 -31.38 120.43
C PRO A 68 11.58 -31.11 120.64
N ALA A 69 11.09 -30.00 120.10
CA ALA A 69 9.67 -29.64 120.10
C ALA A 69 9.29 -28.92 118.80
N LEU A 70 8.01 -28.99 118.45
CA LEU A 70 7.48 -28.32 117.27
C LEU A 70 6.55 -27.17 117.69
N VAL A 71 6.69 -26.01 117.06
CA VAL A 71 5.64 -24.99 117.03
C VAL A 71 5.00 -25.04 115.65
N SER A 72 3.67 -25.15 115.61
CA SER A 72 2.90 -25.17 114.35
C SER A 72 1.56 -24.46 114.55
N GLY A 73 1.26 -23.50 113.68
CA GLY A 73 0.03 -22.68 113.73
C GLY A 73 0.23 -21.25 114.27
N ASP A 74 1.46 -20.81 114.52
CA ASP A 74 1.84 -19.50 115.07
C ASP A 74 2.53 -18.59 114.03
N GLY A 75 2.32 -18.88 112.74
CA GLY A 75 2.80 -18.05 111.63
C GLY A 75 4.32 -18.01 111.54
N ALA A 76 4.92 -16.81 111.68
CA ALA A 76 6.36 -16.61 111.55
C ALA A 76 7.18 -17.41 112.59
N ASN A 77 6.54 -17.91 113.65
CA ASN A 77 7.15 -18.72 114.69
C ASN A 77 7.09 -20.25 114.42
N ASP A 78 6.49 -20.68 113.32
CA ASP A 78 6.36 -22.11 113.01
C ASP A 78 7.70 -22.77 112.73
N GLY A 79 8.07 -23.80 113.49
CA GLY A 79 9.40 -24.36 113.35
C GLY A 79 9.74 -25.47 114.31
N LEU A 80 10.90 -26.09 114.08
CA LEU A 80 11.52 -27.03 115.00
C LEU A 80 12.36 -26.26 116.01
N TYR A 81 12.16 -26.57 117.28
CA TYR A 81 12.89 -25.97 118.41
C TYR A 81 13.56 -27.07 119.24
N MET A 82 14.62 -26.69 119.95
CA MET A 82 15.33 -27.58 120.86
C MET A 82 15.52 -26.92 122.22
N LYS A 83 15.27 -27.69 123.27
CA LYS A 83 15.39 -27.24 124.65
C LYS A 83 16.85 -27.06 125.03
N VAL A 84 17.17 -25.89 125.60
CA VAL A 84 18.48 -25.56 126.15
C VAL A 84 18.35 -25.36 127.67
N GLY A 85 19.29 -25.94 128.44
CA GLY A 85 19.27 -25.90 129.91
C GLY A 85 18.50 -27.07 130.55
N ALA A 86 18.79 -27.32 131.83
CA ALA A 86 18.23 -28.43 132.61
C ALA A 86 16.70 -28.36 132.77
N THR A 87 16.07 -29.48 133.10
CA THR A 87 14.62 -29.57 133.39
C THR A 87 14.18 -28.49 134.39
N GLY A 88 13.15 -27.73 134.02
CA GLY A 88 12.54 -26.68 134.85
C GLY A 88 13.15 -25.28 134.71
N VAL A 89 14.27 -25.13 134.00
CA VAL A 89 14.98 -23.84 133.79
C VAL A 89 15.51 -23.73 132.35
N GLY A 90 15.85 -22.54 131.84
CA GLY A 90 16.47 -22.36 130.51
C GLY A 90 15.52 -21.81 129.43
N SER A 91 15.75 -22.15 128.17
CA SER A 91 15.02 -21.59 127.01
C SER A 91 14.93 -22.55 125.82
N TRP A 92 14.24 -22.16 124.75
CA TRP A 92 14.14 -22.90 123.49
C TRP A 92 14.83 -22.17 122.34
N THR A 93 15.71 -22.86 121.63
CA THR A 93 16.39 -22.35 120.43
C THR A 93 15.72 -22.91 119.18
N ARG A 94 15.42 -22.06 118.20
CA ARG A 94 14.86 -22.48 116.91
C ARG A 94 15.97 -23.10 116.05
N LEU A 95 15.71 -24.30 115.53
CA LEU A 95 16.59 -25.02 114.62
C LEU A 95 16.17 -24.88 113.16
N LEU A 96 14.85 -24.84 112.90
CA LEU A 96 14.28 -24.64 111.55
C LEU A 96 13.18 -23.60 111.59
N ASP A 97 13.11 -22.75 110.58
CA ASP A 97 12.09 -21.71 110.45
C ASP A 97 10.85 -22.12 109.67
N PHE A 98 10.70 -23.43 109.46
CA PHE A 98 9.53 -24.08 108.90
C PHE A 98 9.28 -25.41 109.62
N VAL A 99 8.06 -25.93 109.52
CA VAL A 99 7.67 -27.22 110.08
C VAL A 99 8.32 -28.35 109.27
N PRO A 100 9.14 -29.24 109.86
CA PRO A 100 9.67 -30.40 109.16
C PRO A 100 8.57 -31.20 108.47
N GLY A 101 8.74 -31.49 107.16
CA GLY A 101 7.70 -32.05 106.30
C GLY A 101 7.02 -31.03 105.37
N THR A 102 7.35 -29.74 105.48
CA THR A 102 6.82 -28.66 104.62
C THR A 102 7.88 -27.99 103.75
N GLN A 103 8.89 -28.73 103.27
CA GLN A 103 10.01 -28.19 102.49
C GLN A 103 9.58 -27.54 101.17
N ILE A 104 8.48 -28.02 100.60
CA ILE A 104 7.83 -27.43 99.42
C ILE A 104 6.49 -26.86 99.88
N MET A 105 6.33 -25.55 99.71
CA MET A 105 5.12 -24.81 100.03
C MET A 105 4.35 -24.54 98.73
N HIS A 106 3.04 -24.78 98.73
CA HIS A 106 2.16 -24.45 97.62
C HIS A 106 1.42 -23.15 97.91
N ALA A 107 1.62 -22.15 97.06
CA ALA A 107 0.92 -20.88 97.08
C ALA A 107 0.10 -20.72 95.80
N VAL A 108 -1.12 -20.20 95.95
CA VAL A 108 -2.06 -20.00 94.84
C VAL A 108 -2.38 -18.52 94.73
N ASP A 109 -2.10 -17.93 93.57
CA ASP A 109 -2.72 -16.68 93.13
C ASP A 109 -4.12 -16.99 92.59
N ALA A 110 -5.14 -16.61 93.36
CA ALA A 110 -6.54 -16.82 92.99
C ALA A 110 -7.13 -15.60 92.23
N GLY A 111 -6.30 -14.66 91.78
CA GLY A 111 -6.73 -13.45 91.07
C GLY A 111 -7.16 -12.29 91.98
N ALA A 112 -6.77 -12.31 93.25
CA ALA A 112 -7.05 -11.21 94.19
C ALA A 112 -6.16 -9.97 93.97
N GLY A 113 -5.03 -10.13 93.27
CA GLY A 113 -4.10 -9.06 92.88
C GLY A 113 -4.26 -8.60 91.43
N THR A 114 -3.20 -8.01 90.86
CA THR A 114 -3.09 -7.70 89.42
C THR A 114 -2.01 -8.58 88.78
N PRO A 115 -1.93 -8.70 87.43
CA PRO A 115 -0.88 -9.49 86.77
C PRO A 115 0.56 -9.09 87.14
N ASN A 116 0.76 -7.86 87.64
CA ASN A 116 2.07 -7.32 87.99
C ASN A 116 2.25 -7.13 89.52
N ALA A 117 1.20 -7.35 90.32
CA ALA A 117 1.21 -7.28 91.78
C ALA A 117 0.36 -8.43 92.34
N ILE A 118 0.98 -9.60 92.42
CA ILE A 118 0.36 -10.88 92.73
C ILE A 118 0.07 -10.97 94.24
N VAL A 119 -1.11 -11.50 94.57
CA VAL A 119 -1.49 -11.81 95.96
C VAL A 119 -1.75 -13.31 96.04
N ALA A 120 -0.88 -14.03 96.74
CA ALA A 120 -0.92 -15.49 96.82
C ALA A 120 -1.24 -15.99 98.24
N THR A 121 -2.01 -17.06 98.33
CA THR A 121 -2.43 -17.69 99.59
C THR A 121 -1.89 -19.12 99.71
N SER A 122 -1.59 -19.56 100.93
CA SER A 122 -1.11 -20.90 101.26
C SER A 122 -1.59 -21.33 102.64
N SER A 123 -1.65 -22.63 102.90
CA SER A 123 -2.16 -23.19 104.17
C SER A 123 -1.16 -23.19 105.33
N ILE A 124 0.09 -22.75 105.11
CA ILE A 124 1.18 -22.74 106.09
C ILE A 124 1.97 -21.43 106.02
N GLY A 125 2.65 -21.06 107.11
CA GLY A 125 3.57 -19.93 107.13
C GLY A 125 4.81 -20.18 106.28
N LEU A 126 5.27 -19.14 105.57
CA LEU A 126 6.47 -19.17 104.72
C LEU A 126 7.73 -18.87 105.54
N SER A 127 8.78 -19.67 105.33
CA SER A 127 10.13 -19.45 105.83
C SER A 127 10.66 -18.09 105.37
N THR A 128 10.92 -17.19 106.32
CA THR A 128 11.48 -15.85 106.05
C THR A 128 12.95 -15.88 105.63
N SER A 129 13.66 -16.97 105.93
CA SER A 129 15.07 -17.16 105.55
C SER A 129 15.26 -17.69 104.12
N GLY A 130 14.19 -18.09 103.43
CA GLY A 130 14.29 -18.71 102.10
C GLY A 130 14.59 -20.21 102.14
N SER A 131 14.45 -20.86 103.28
CA SER A 131 14.77 -22.28 103.48
C SER A 131 13.72 -23.24 102.89
N GLN A 132 12.62 -22.73 102.33
CA GLN A 132 11.58 -23.48 101.62
C GLN A 132 11.54 -23.12 100.14
N VAL A 133 11.21 -24.10 99.29
CA VAL A 133 10.82 -23.85 97.88
C VAL A 133 9.33 -23.58 97.83
N VAL A 134 8.93 -22.52 97.14
CA VAL A 134 7.54 -22.17 96.90
C VAL A 134 7.17 -22.52 95.47
N ARG A 135 6.13 -23.34 95.31
CA ARG A 135 5.38 -23.49 94.08
C ARG A 135 4.27 -22.45 94.07
N LEU A 136 4.43 -21.40 93.28
CA LEU A 136 3.45 -20.34 93.07
C LEU A 136 2.67 -20.65 91.78
N ASP A 137 1.37 -20.89 91.89
CA ASP A 137 0.50 -20.98 90.72
C ASP A 137 0.04 -19.56 90.34
N VAL A 138 0.52 -19.06 89.19
CA VAL A 138 0.23 -17.71 88.66
C VAL A 138 -1.11 -17.73 87.90
N PHE A 139 -2.00 -16.77 88.17
CA PHE A 139 -3.34 -16.75 87.57
C PHE A 139 -3.35 -16.30 86.10
N GLU A 140 -2.62 -15.25 85.78
CA GLU A 140 -2.61 -14.62 84.45
C GLU A 140 -1.24 -14.05 84.07
N THR A 141 -1.02 -13.85 82.77
CA THR A 141 0.27 -13.40 82.23
C THR A 141 0.58 -11.97 82.62
N ASN A 142 1.81 -11.70 83.08
CA ASN A 142 2.22 -10.35 83.45
C ASN A 142 2.31 -9.43 82.21
N THR A 143 1.89 -8.17 82.35
CA THR A 143 1.85 -7.20 81.24
C THR A 143 2.92 -6.13 81.34
N ALA A 144 3.62 -6.02 82.47
CA ALA A 144 4.64 -5.04 82.74
C ALA A 144 5.77 -5.61 83.63
N SER A 145 6.78 -4.78 83.91
CA SER A 145 7.95 -5.08 84.73
C SER A 145 8.25 -3.87 85.64
N PRO A 146 8.62 -4.03 86.94
CA PRO A 146 8.78 -5.30 87.68
C PRO A 146 7.45 -5.91 88.16
N VAL A 147 7.46 -7.21 88.44
CA VAL A 147 6.34 -7.97 89.02
C VAL A 147 6.61 -8.22 90.52
N THR A 148 5.59 -8.14 91.38
CA THR A 148 5.71 -8.46 92.82
C THR A 148 4.74 -9.56 93.24
N VAL A 149 5.02 -10.24 94.37
CA VAL A 149 4.14 -11.22 95.03
C VAL A 149 4.10 -11.01 96.54
N ALA A 150 2.90 -11.00 97.13
CA ALA A 150 2.67 -11.02 98.57
C ALA A 150 2.03 -12.35 99.00
N PHE A 151 2.65 -13.06 99.94
CA PHE A 151 2.14 -14.33 100.47
C PHE A 151 1.40 -14.13 101.80
N ASN A 152 0.19 -14.67 101.93
CA ASN A 152 -0.62 -14.67 103.16
C ASN A 152 -0.76 -13.28 103.83
N GLY A 153 -0.84 -12.20 103.02
CA GLY A 153 -0.95 -10.82 103.53
C GLY A 153 0.37 -10.20 104.05
N GLY A 154 1.51 -10.86 103.83
CA GLY A 154 2.84 -10.34 104.16
C GLY A 154 3.35 -9.25 103.19
N SER A 155 4.57 -8.76 103.44
CA SER A 155 5.21 -7.75 102.57
C SER A 155 5.39 -8.25 101.14
N ALA A 156 5.15 -7.37 100.16
CA ALA A 156 5.34 -7.69 98.75
C ALA A 156 6.83 -7.91 98.42
N LEU A 157 7.14 -9.05 97.81
CA LEU A 157 8.45 -9.43 97.33
C LEU A 157 8.54 -9.18 95.82
N THR A 158 9.62 -8.57 95.34
CA THR A 158 9.83 -8.43 93.88
C THR A 158 10.20 -9.77 93.28
N ILE A 159 9.51 -10.21 92.22
CA ILE A 159 9.84 -11.43 91.51
C ILE A 159 11.04 -11.19 90.60
N LYS A 160 12.07 -12.03 90.75
CA LYS A 160 13.31 -11.99 89.96
C LYS A 160 13.53 -13.32 89.26
N THR A 161 14.10 -13.27 88.05
CA THR A 161 14.54 -14.47 87.34
C THR A 161 15.67 -15.18 88.09
N ALA A 162 16.03 -16.41 87.69
CA ALA A 162 17.19 -17.11 88.24
C ALA A 162 18.47 -16.28 88.14
N ALA A 163 18.69 -15.55 87.05
CA ALA A 163 19.82 -14.63 86.85
C ALA A 163 19.72 -13.30 87.63
N GLY A 164 18.61 -13.01 88.32
CA GLY A 164 18.43 -11.80 89.14
C GLY A 164 17.82 -10.59 88.41
N ASN A 165 17.40 -10.76 87.16
CA ASN A 165 16.73 -9.72 86.37
C ASN A 165 15.26 -9.57 86.78
N ASN A 166 14.65 -8.42 86.50
CA ASN A 166 13.18 -8.32 86.57
C ASN A 166 12.57 -9.21 85.47
N VAL A 167 11.43 -9.83 85.76
CA VAL A 167 10.62 -10.50 84.74
C VAL A 167 10.15 -9.45 83.73
N VAL A 168 10.36 -9.68 82.41
CA VAL A 168 9.87 -8.79 81.34
C VAL A 168 8.36 -8.96 81.16
N ALA A 169 7.69 -8.02 80.48
CA ALA A 169 6.29 -8.19 80.10
C ALA A 169 6.11 -9.52 79.31
N GLY A 170 5.16 -10.35 79.71
CA GLY A 170 4.93 -11.69 79.13
C GLY A 170 5.85 -12.81 79.65
N GLY A 171 6.80 -12.51 80.54
CA GLY A 171 7.79 -13.48 81.04
C GLY A 171 7.25 -14.47 82.09
N LEU A 172 6.17 -14.13 82.79
CA LEU A 172 5.38 -15.01 83.64
C LEU A 172 4.05 -15.26 82.95
N THR A 173 3.77 -16.52 82.61
CA THR A 173 2.49 -16.96 82.03
C THR A 173 1.65 -17.66 83.09
N ALA A 174 0.34 -17.76 82.87
CA ALA A 174 -0.55 -18.50 83.76
C ALA A 174 -0.05 -19.94 83.97
N GLY A 175 0.11 -20.36 85.23
CA GLY A 175 0.63 -21.69 85.58
C GLY A 175 1.68 -21.70 86.70
N PRO A 176 2.20 -22.88 87.05
CA PRO A 176 3.12 -23.07 88.17
C PRO A 176 4.51 -22.51 87.87
N VAL A 177 5.05 -21.72 88.80
CA VAL A 177 6.46 -21.36 88.86
C VAL A 177 7.06 -21.78 90.21
N LEU A 178 8.34 -22.12 90.22
CA LEU A 178 9.07 -22.44 91.43
C LEU A 178 10.04 -21.31 91.78
N GLY A 179 10.12 -20.96 93.07
CA GLY A 179 11.06 -19.97 93.56
C GLY A 179 11.31 -20.06 95.06
N THR A 180 12.26 -19.27 95.55
CA THR A 180 12.56 -19.15 96.98
C THR A 180 12.52 -17.68 97.40
N VAL A 181 12.24 -17.43 98.68
CA VAL A 181 12.41 -16.08 99.25
C VAL A 181 13.89 -15.80 99.43
N SER A 182 14.33 -14.62 99.03
CA SER A 182 15.71 -14.16 99.22
C SER A 182 15.67 -12.67 99.55
N GLY A 183 15.74 -12.33 100.84
CA GLY A 183 15.58 -10.95 101.32
C GLY A 183 14.20 -10.38 100.94
N SER A 184 14.18 -9.26 100.23
CA SER A 184 12.96 -8.60 99.72
C SER A 184 12.51 -9.10 98.33
N THR A 185 13.06 -10.23 97.86
CA THR A 185 12.75 -10.79 96.53
C THR A 185 12.22 -12.21 96.60
N PHE A 186 11.40 -12.57 95.62
CA PHE A 186 11.04 -13.94 95.30
C PHE A 186 11.82 -14.35 94.05
N ARG A 187 12.84 -15.21 94.23
CA ARG A 187 13.74 -15.59 93.15
C ARG A 187 13.27 -16.89 92.51
N LEU A 188 12.91 -16.82 91.25
CA LEU A 188 12.51 -17.97 90.45
C LEU A 188 13.70 -18.91 90.25
N LEU A 189 13.42 -20.21 90.15
CA LEU A 189 14.43 -21.23 89.83
C LEU A 189 14.68 -21.37 88.32
N SER A 190 13.90 -20.68 87.49
CA SER A 190 14.05 -20.60 86.03
C SER A 190 14.06 -19.14 85.57
N ASP A 191 14.62 -18.87 84.38
CA ASP A 191 14.72 -17.50 83.89
C ASP A 191 13.40 -16.96 83.31
N GLN A 192 12.91 -17.44 82.15
CA GLN A 192 11.62 -17.07 81.50
C GLN A 192 11.18 -18.17 80.49
N ALA A 193 9.95 -18.13 79.95
CA ALA A 193 9.45 -19.13 78.99
C ALA A 193 10.20 -19.09 77.63
N SER A 194 10.84 -20.21 77.24
CA SER A 194 11.69 -20.32 76.03
C SER A 194 11.00 -19.98 74.70
N ALA A 195 9.67 -19.99 74.64
CA ALA A 195 8.89 -19.72 73.43
C ALA A 195 9.00 -18.25 72.95
N ALA A 196 9.13 -17.28 73.87
CA ALA A 196 9.23 -15.87 73.49
C ALA A 196 10.58 -15.53 72.82
N VAL A 197 11.65 -16.24 73.19
CA VAL A 197 13.00 -16.07 72.61
C VAL A 197 13.05 -16.63 71.18
N LEU A 198 12.39 -17.77 70.93
CA LEU A 198 12.35 -18.41 69.61
C LEU A 198 11.62 -17.54 68.57
N SER A 199 10.46 -16.97 68.94
CA SER A 199 9.68 -16.09 68.04
C SER A 199 10.45 -14.82 67.64
N GLY A 200 11.24 -14.25 68.55
CA GLY A 200 12.11 -13.12 68.25
C GLY A 200 13.21 -13.47 67.24
N ALA A 201 13.78 -14.68 67.31
CA ALA A 201 14.82 -15.14 66.39
C ALA A 201 14.29 -15.41 64.98
N GLU A 202 13.11 -16.03 64.85
CA GLU A 202 12.48 -16.30 63.54
C GLU A 202 12.11 -15.01 62.79
N THR A 203 11.60 -14.01 63.51
CA THR A 203 11.28 -12.69 62.94
C THR A 203 12.54 -11.97 62.43
N ALA A 204 13.66 -12.08 63.15
CA ALA A 204 14.94 -11.51 62.74
C ALA A 204 15.49 -12.19 61.47
N ALA A 205 15.36 -13.51 61.36
CA ALA A 205 15.79 -14.27 60.17
C ALA A 205 14.98 -13.89 58.92
N ALA A 206 13.65 -13.77 59.04
CA ALA A 206 12.79 -13.36 57.92
C ALA A 206 13.11 -11.93 57.45
N THR A 207 13.33 -11.01 58.39
CA THR A 207 13.72 -9.62 58.07
C THR A 207 15.06 -9.58 57.33
N SER A 208 16.03 -10.40 57.73
CA SER A 208 17.34 -10.49 57.07
C SER A 208 17.25 -10.91 55.60
N VAL A 209 16.40 -11.89 55.26
CA VAL A 209 16.19 -12.35 53.87
C VAL A 209 15.53 -11.25 53.04
N SER A 210 14.51 -10.59 53.57
CA SER A 210 13.85 -9.47 52.88
C SER A 210 14.78 -8.27 52.68
N SER A 211 15.63 -7.94 53.66
CA SER A 211 16.64 -6.89 53.53
C SER A 211 17.72 -7.23 52.49
N ALA A 212 18.13 -8.49 52.38
CA ALA A 212 19.08 -8.92 51.35
C ALA A 212 18.50 -8.80 49.93
N ALA A 213 17.24 -9.21 49.72
CA ALA A 213 16.56 -9.06 48.44
C ALA A 213 16.35 -7.57 48.06
N ALA A 214 15.99 -6.73 49.03
CA ALA A 214 15.85 -5.30 48.81
C ALA A 214 17.19 -4.60 48.49
N ALA A 215 18.28 -5.01 49.14
CA ALA A 215 19.62 -4.49 48.86
C ALA A 215 20.12 -4.89 47.46
N LEU A 216 19.84 -6.12 47.01
CA LEU A 216 20.16 -6.58 45.64
C LEU A 216 19.36 -5.79 44.59
N ALA A 217 18.06 -5.58 44.83
CA ALA A 217 17.22 -4.78 43.94
C ALA A 217 17.68 -3.31 43.86
N ALA A 218 18.08 -2.71 45.00
CA ALA A 218 18.61 -1.34 45.05
C ALA A 218 19.98 -1.22 44.36
N ALA A 219 20.86 -2.22 44.49
CA ALA A 219 22.12 -2.27 43.76
C ALA A 219 21.89 -2.36 42.23
N ASN A 220 21.00 -3.25 41.78
CA ASN A 220 20.67 -3.42 40.36
C ASN A 220 20.03 -2.19 39.70
N ALA A 221 19.36 -1.33 40.48
CA ALA A 221 18.79 -0.08 40.00
C ALA A 221 19.80 1.09 39.94
N GLY A 222 20.94 0.99 40.65
CA GLY A 222 21.89 2.09 40.85
C GLY A 222 23.10 2.13 39.91
N PHE A 223 23.38 1.07 39.13
CA PHE A 223 24.53 1.04 38.21
C PHE A 223 24.13 1.40 36.78
N VAL A 224 23.81 2.67 36.56
CA VAL A 224 23.83 3.27 35.23
C VAL A 224 25.14 4.04 35.10
N PHE A 225 26.02 3.59 34.22
CA PHE A 225 27.24 4.31 33.89
C PHE A 225 26.92 5.45 32.94
N ASP A 226 27.57 6.60 33.07
CA ASP A 226 27.31 7.74 32.18
C ASP A 226 27.63 7.37 30.73
N THR A 227 28.75 6.68 30.51
CA THR A 227 29.24 6.27 29.18
C THR A 227 29.74 4.83 29.15
N VAL A 228 29.97 4.31 27.94
CA VAL A 228 30.65 3.03 27.74
C VAL A 228 32.08 3.05 28.28
N ALA A 229 32.78 4.19 28.19
CA ALA A 229 34.13 4.33 28.74
C ALA A 229 34.13 4.19 30.27
N ASP A 230 33.13 4.76 30.95
CA ASP A 230 32.97 4.63 32.41
C ASP A 230 32.66 3.20 32.82
N LEU A 231 31.81 2.49 32.06
CA LEU A 231 31.56 1.07 32.24
C LEU A 231 32.86 0.26 32.11
N GLN A 232 33.63 0.48 31.05
CA GLN A 232 34.88 -0.27 30.79
C GLN A 232 35.95 -0.02 31.85
N ALA A 233 35.99 1.17 32.45
CA ALA A 233 36.91 1.52 33.53
C ALA A 233 36.48 0.97 34.90
N ALA A 234 35.22 0.54 35.05
CA ALA A 234 34.66 0.14 36.33
C ALA A 234 35.05 -1.29 36.76
N THR A 235 35.06 -1.49 38.09
CA THR A 235 35.11 -2.82 38.72
C THR A 235 33.69 -3.21 39.08
N ILE A 236 33.09 -4.09 38.28
CA ILE A 236 31.70 -4.51 38.42
C ILE A 236 31.60 -5.63 39.47
N PRO A 237 30.75 -5.48 40.50
CA PRO A 237 30.50 -6.53 41.50
C PRO A 237 29.98 -7.83 40.88
N LEU A 238 30.41 -8.97 41.43
CA LEU A 238 30.01 -10.32 40.95
C LEU A 238 28.50 -10.59 41.02
N ILE A 239 27.75 -9.79 41.79
CA ILE A 239 26.31 -10.00 41.98
C ILE A 239 25.47 -9.49 40.81
N LEU A 240 26.05 -8.67 39.92
CA LEU A 240 25.32 -8.04 38.83
C LEU A 240 25.34 -8.94 37.59
N ASP A 241 24.14 -9.26 37.09
CA ASP A 241 23.92 -10.06 35.86
C ASP A 241 23.76 -9.18 34.61
N PHE A 242 23.52 -7.87 34.79
CA PHE A 242 23.45 -6.89 33.72
C PHE A 242 24.00 -5.53 34.19
N VAL A 243 24.38 -4.69 33.23
CA VAL A 243 24.80 -3.29 33.43
C VAL A 243 24.11 -2.38 32.42
N ARG A 244 24.00 -1.09 32.73
CA ARG A 244 23.42 -0.09 31.82
C ARG A 244 24.34 1.11 31.64
N THR A 245 24.25 1.74 30.47
CA THR A 245 24.86 3.04 30.20
C THR A 245 23.77 4.07 29.85
N ALA A 246 23.95 5.32 30.27
CA ALA A 246 23.05 6.44 29.93
C ALA A 246 23.29 6.94 28.49
N GLY A 247 24.53 6.83 28.00
CA GLY A 247 24.89 7.04 26.60
C GLY A 247 26.09 6.19 26.19
N TYR A 248 26.57 6.39 24.95
CA TYR A 248 27.77 5.70 24.46
C TYR A 248 29.04 6.47 24.84
N ALA A 249 29.15 7.73 24.41
CA ALA A 249 30.28 8.63 24.63
C ALA A 249 29.94 9.81 25.55
N ALA A 250 28.66 10.17 25.69
CA ALA A 250 28.17 11.17 26.63
C ALA A 250 26.76 10.81 27.11
N VAL A 251 26.39 11.24 28.32
CA VAL A 251 25.02 11.09 28.84
C VAL A 251 24.02 11.67 27.83
N ASP A 252 22.95 10.93 27.55
CA ASP A 252 21.86 11.32 26.64
C ASP A 252 22.28 11.54 25.16
N ASP A 253 23.42 10.99 24.72
CA ASP A 253 23.80 11.03 23.29
C ASP A 253 22.91 10.15 22.39
N GLY A 254 22.00 9.37 22.99
CA GLY A 254 21.10 8.42 22.33
C GLY A 254 21.67 7.00 22.20
N GLY A 255 22.92 6.79 22.62
CA GLY A 255 23.63 5.51 22.62
C GLY A 255 23.50 4.70 23.91
N GLY A 256 22.59 5.09 24.81
CA GLY A 256 22.31 4.36 26.04
C GLY A 256 21.90 2.91 25.76
N ALA A 257 22.40 1.99 26.56
CA ALA A 257 22.27 0.56 26.30
C ALA A 257 22.25 -0.27 27.59
N GLN A 258 21.64 -1.44 27.51
CA GLN A 258 21.80 -2.50 28.50
C GLN A 258 22.74 -3.57 27.95
N TYR A 259 23.61 -4.10 28.80
CA TYR A 259 24.50 -5.21 28.48
C TYR A 259 24.33 -6.35 29.49
N THR A 260 24.41 -7.59 29.03
CA THR A 260 24.35 -8.80 29.87
C THR A 260 25.68 -9.54 29.83
N GLU A 261 26.06 -10.16 30.95
CA GLU A 261 27.33 -10.89 31.00
C GLU A 261 27.30 -12.13 30.09
N ILE A 262 28.40 -12.35 29.37
CA ILE A 262 28.62 -13.52 28.52
C ILE A 262 30.00 -14.14 28.79
N PRO A 263 30.21 -15.42 28.45
CA PRO A 263 31.51 -16.06 28.60
C PRO A 263 32.65 -15.34 27.87
N LEU A 264 33.86 -15.41 28.42
CA LEU A 264 35.07 -14.98 27.73
C LEU A 264 35.40 -15.96 26.59
N ILE A 265 35.75 -15.40 25.43
CA ILE A 265 36.06 -16.09 24.16
C ILE A 265 37.30 -15.42 23.55
N THR A 266 37.99 -16.09 22.63
CA THR A 266 39.28 -15.62 22.13
C THR A 266 39.23 -14.33 21.30
N ALA A 267 38.08 -13.97 20.70
CA ALA A 267 37.92 -12.74 19.91
C ALA A 267 36.78 -11.88 20.45
N ASP A 268 37.09 -10.62 20.81
CA ASP A 268 36.08 -9.62 21.13
C ASP A 268 35.43 -9.08 19.86
N GLN A 269 34.15 -8.72 19.97
CA GLN A 269 33.39 -8.08 18.91
C GLN A 269 33.15 -6.61 19.27
N PRO A 270 32.88 -5.72 18.30
CA PRO A 270 32.62 -4.30 18.58
C PRO A 270 31.48 -4.03 19.58
N TRP A 271 30.51 -4.95 19.72
CA TRP A 271 29.41 -4.87 20.69
C TRP A 271 29.72 -5.49 22.06
N HIS A 272 30.88 -6.14 22.23
CA HIS A 272 31.34 -6.62 23.53
C HIS A 272 32.01 -5.49 24.33
N LYS A 273 31.87 -5.52 25.65
CA LYS A 273 32.55 -4.61 26.58
C LYS A 273 33.25 -5.41 27.66
N LEU A 274 34.53 -5.14 27.85
CA LEU A 274 35.34 -5.78 28.89
C LEU A 274 35.40 -4.86 30.12
N THR A 275 35.32 -5.47 31.31
CA THR A 275 35.42 -4.78 32.61
C THR A 275 36.32 -5.56 33.55
N ASN A 276 36.60 -5.02 34.75
CA ASN A 276 37.43 -5.68 35.78
C ASN A 276 38.81 -6.11 35.22
N GLY A 277 39.46 -5.23 34.45
CA GLY A 277 40.76 -5.51 33.83
C GLY A 277 40.72 -6.61 32.76
N GLY A 278 39.56 -6.86 32.13
CA GLY A 278 39.40 -7.86 31.07
C GLY A 278 38.90 -9.23 31.54
N THR A 279 38.52 -9.37 32.82
CA THR A 279 38.08 -10.66 33.39
C THR A 279 36.58 -10.91 33.26
N ARG A 280 35.80 -9.90 32.85
CA ARG A 280 34.35 -10.00 32.62
C ARG A 280 33.99 -9.38 31.29
N ARG A 281 33.04 -9.99 30.57
CA ARG A 281 32.57 -9.53 29.27
C ARG A 281 31.07 -9.34 29.26
N TRP A 282 30.65 -8.23 28.67
CA TRP A 282 29.25 -7.86 28.52
C TRP A 282 28.90 -7.76 27.04
N GLU A 283 27.76 -8.33 26.66
CA GLU A 283 27.18 -8.22 25.32
C GLU A 283 25.98 -7.28 25.35
N LEU A 284 25.85 -6.44 24.32
CA LEU A 284 24.68 -5.58 24.11
C LEU A 284 23.40 -6.43 24.12
N VAL A 285 22.32 -5.95 24.75
CA VAL A 285 21.04 -6.65 24.71
C VAL A 285 20.32 -6.37 23.39
N PHE A 286 19.92 -7.43 22.67
CA PHE A 286 19.10 -7.31 21.46
C PHE A 286 17.62 -7.17 21.79
N GLU A 287 17.22 -5.97 22.21
CA GLU A 287 15.85 -5.70 22.63
C GLU A 287 14.90 -5.62 21.44
N ALA A 288 13.83 -6.41 21.45
CA ALA A 288 12.76 -6.40 20.45
C ALA A 288 13.23 -6.55 18.99
N GLY A 289 14.33 -7.28 18.74
CA GLY A 289 14.84 -7.55 17.39
C GLY A 289 15.44 -6.33 16.68
N ARG A 290 15.88 -5.32 17.45
CA ARG A 290 16.47 -4.09 16.89
C ARG A 290 17.60 -3.53 17.73
N VAL A 291 18.45 -2.73 17.11
CA VAL A 291 19.44 -1.85 17.78
C VAL A 291 19.43 -0.49 17.12
N ASN A 292 19.94 0.53 17.81
CA ASN A 292 20.22 1.82 17.19
C ASN A 292 21.73 2.02 17.00
N ILE A 293 22.14 2.71 15.95
CA ILE A 293 23.57 2.87 15.61
C ILE A 293 24.36 3.69 16.64
N LYS A 294 23.70 4.51 17.46
CA LYS A 294 24.38 5.30 18.51
C LYS A 294 24.85 4.42 19.66
N GLN A 295 24.22 3.27 19.90
CA GLN A 295 24.71 2.23 20.85
C GLN A 295 26.07 1.63 20.45
N PHE A 296 26.53 1.92 19.23
CA PHE A 296 27.83 1.51 18.70
C PHE A 296 28.79 2.71 18.55
N GLY A 297 28.38 3.90 18.99
CA GLY A 297 29.19 5.11 19.00
C GLY A 297 29.06 6.01 17.79
N ALA A 298 28.04 5.83 16.95
CA ALA A 298 27.73 6.79 15.89
C ALA A 298 27.32 8.13 16.51
N LYS A 299 27.89 9.24 16.03
CA LYS A 299 27.63 10.57 16.55
C LYS A 299 26.62 11.34 15.71
N GLY A 300 26.73 11.26 14.38
CA GLY A 300 25.87 12.04 13.49
C GLY A 300 26.13 13.54 13.55
N ASP A 301 27.36 13.96 13.86
CA ASP A 301 27.79 15.35 14.05
C ASP A 301 28.31 16.01 12.76
N GLY A 302 28.14 15.35 11.61
CA GLY A 302 28.65 15.81 10.32
C GLY A 302 30.19 15.80 10.17
N VAL A 303 30.95 15.37 11.19
CA VAL A 303 32.42 15.42 11.21
C VAL A 303 33.03 14.04 11.46
N THR A 304 32.54 13.35 12.48
CA THR A 304 32.96 12.00 12.87
C THR A 304 32.56 11.01 11.77
N ASP A 305 33.51 10.17 11.35
CA ASP A 305 33.20 9.08 10.42
C ASP A 305 32.46 7.96 11.16
N ASP A 306 31.15 7.89 10.94
CA ASP A 306 30.23 6.97 11.62
C ASP A 306 30.18 5.58 10.95
N LEU A 307 30.98 5.35 9.90
CA LEU A 307 31.02 4.07 9.18
C LEU A 307 31.26 2.88 10.10
N ALA A 308 32.24 2.96 11.01
CA ALA A 308 32.60 1.83 11.86
C ALA A 308 31.47 1.47 12.85
N ALA A 309 30.80 2.49 13.41
CA ALA A 309 29.66 2.29 14.31
C ALA A 309 28.44 1.74 13.56
N GLY A 310 28.12 2.31 12.40
CA GLY A 310 27.04 1.84 11.53
C GLY A 310 27.23 0.40 11.08
N GLN A 311 28.44 0.04 10.62
CA GLN A 311 28.76 -1.31 10.19
C GLN A 311 28.72 -2.31 11.36
N ALA A 312 29.23 -1.93 12.54
CA ALA A 312 29.16 -2.78 13.73
C ALA A 312 27.70 -3.09 14.14
N ALA A 313 26.78 -2.14 13.98
CA ALA A 313 25.36 -2.37 14.22
C ALA A 313 24.75 -3.36 13.23
N ILE A 314 25.09 -3.24 11.94
CA ILE A 314 24.66 -4.18 10.89
C ILE A 314 25.19 -5.59 11.17
N ASP A 315 26.48 -5.71 11.47
CA ASP A 315 27.13 -6.99 11.75
C ASP A 315 26.56 -7.65 13.01
N TYR A 316 26.21 -6.87 14.03
CA TYR A 316 25.55 -7.36 15.24
C TYR A 316 24.17 -7.94 14.94
N VAL A 317 23.33 -7.22 14.20
CA VAL A 317 21.98 -7.68 13.84
C VAL A 317 22.05 -8.94 13.00
N PHE A 318 22.98 -9.01 12.04
CA PHE A 318 23.24 -10.23 11.28
C PHE A 318 23.66 -11.40 12.18
N ALA A 319 24.57 -11.17 13.13
CA ALA A 319 25.01 -12.20 14.08
C ALA A 319 23.89 -12.71 15.00
N LYS A 320 22.80 -11.92 15.19
CA LYS A 320 21.59 -12.33 15.90
C LYS A 320 20.54 -13.02 15.01
N GLY A 321 20.86 -13.25 13.73
CA GLY A 321 19.99 -13.93 12.77
C GLY A 321 19.10 -12.98 11.94
N GLY A 322 19.34 -11.67 12.01
CA GLY A 322 18.56 -10.65 11.32
C GLY A 322 17.77 -9.73 12.26
N GLY A 323 17.12 -8.73 11.68
CA GLY A 323 16.35 -7.71 12.41
C GLY A 323 16.60 -6.30 11.90
N ILE A 324 16.40 -5.30 12.78
CA ILE A 324 16.40 -3.89 12.40
C ILE A 324 17.60 -3.14 12.97
N VAL A 325 18.31 -2.42 12.11
CA VAL A 325 19.25 -1.36 12.49
C VAL A 325 18.54 -0.02 12.36
N LEU A 326 18.31 0.65 13.48
CA LEU A 326 17.70 1.97 13.54
C LEU A 326 18.76 3.07 13.38
N VAL A 327 18.50 3.99 12.47
CA VAL A 327 19.23 5.25 12.31
C VAL A 327 18.36 6.35 12.93
N PRO A 328 18.76 6.98 14.05
CA PRO A 328 17.99 8.06 14.65
C PRO A 328 18.30 9.40 13.98
N TYR A 329 17.38 10.37 14.09
CA TYR A 329 17.60 11.74 13.65
C TYR A 329 18.81 12.39 14.34
N THR A 330 19.43 13.30 13.61
CA THR A 330 20.46 14.23 14.10
C THR A 330 20.28 15.55 13.34
N ASP A 331 20.66 16.67 13.95
CA ASP A 331 20.55 18.01 13.35
C ASP A 331 21.46 18.14 12.11
N ASP A 332 22.61 17.45 12.12
CA ASP A 332 23.55 17.38 11.00
C ASP A 332 23.32 16.12 10.14
N TYR A 333 24.24 15.16 10.18
CA TYR A 333 24.18 13.91 9.42
C TYR A 333 25.24 12.91 9.90
N TYR A 334 24.99 11.63 9.62
CA TYR A 334 25.99 10.57 9.78
C TYR A 334 26.95 10.62 8.59
N ARG A 335 28.17 11.06 8.85
CA ARG A 335 29.21 11.11 7.83
C ARG A 335 29.78 9.69 7.64
N THR A 336 29.98 9.28 6.40
CA THR A 336 30.59 7.99 6.06
C THR A 336 31.67 8.16 5.01
N THR A 337 32.81 7.47 5.15
CA THR A 337 33.88 7.50 4.14
C THR A 337 33.81 6.38 3.10
N ALA A 338 33.03 5.32 3.36
CA ALA A 338 32.76 4.19 2.46
C ALA A 338 31.27 3.78 2.52
N ALA A 339 30.89 2.75 1.77
CA ALA A 339 29.52 2.25 1.76
C ALA A 339 29.19 1.45 3.03
N TRP A 340 27.98 1.61 3.54
CA TRP A 340 27.43 0.74 4.59
C TRP A 340 26.95 -0.56 3.95
N ARG A 341 27.45 -1.70 4.45
CA ARG A 341 27.29 -3.02 3.80
C ARG A 341 26.21 -3.83 4.50
N LEU A 342 25.04 -3.97 3.87
CA LEU A 342 23.91 -4.72 4.41
C LEU A 342 24.09 -6.23 4.25
N LYS A 343 23.79 -6.99 5.31
CA LYS A 343 23.87 -8.45 5.34
C LYS A 343 22.48 -9.07 5.23
N ASP A 344 22.42 -10.39 5.04
CA ASP A 344 21.14 -11.11 4.96
C ASP A 344 20.24 -10.84 6.16
N ASN A 345 18.94 -10.73 5.91
CA ASN A 345 17.92 -10.53 6.94
C ASN A 345 18.07 -9.22 7.76
N VAL A 346 18.82 -8.24 7.26
CA VAL A 346 19.00 -6.94 7.91
C VAL A 346 18.19 -5.85 7.23
N ALA A 347 17.44 -5.10 8.03
CA ALA A 347 16.74 -3.89 7.62
C ALA A 347 17.39 -2.64 8.22
N LEU A 348 17.82 -1.69 7.39
CA LEU A 348 18.32 -0.39 7.81
C LEU A 348 17.20 0.65 7.71
N ILE A 349 16.73 1.15 8.85
CA ILE A 349 15.48 1.92 8.97
C ILE A 349 15.73 3.24 9.69
N GLY A 350 15.24 4.35 9.12
CA GLY A 350 15.20 5.63 9.80
C GLY A 350 14.05 5.72 10.82
N ASP A 351 14.19 6.59 11.82
CA ASP A 351 13.21 6.77 12.91
C ASP A 351 11.89 7.48 12.52
N GLY A 352 11.63 7.65 11.22
CA GLY A 352 10.50 8.40 10.67
C GLY A 352 10.83 9.84 10.28
N SER A 353 11.97 10.39 10.73
CA SER A 353 12.40 11.76 10.41
C SER A 353 13.28 11.87 9.16
N ARG A 354 13.48 10.76 8.43
CA ARG A 354 14.43 10.63 7.29
C ARG A 354 15.86 11.08 7.63
N PRO A 355 16.50 10.49 8.67
CA PRO A 355 17.87 10.82 9.06
C PRO A 355 18.84 10.67 7.89
N LYS A 356 19.86 11.52 7.87
CA LYS A 356 20.77 11.64 6.73
C LYS A 356 22.06 10.87 6.95
N ILE A 357 22.40 10.00 6.00
CA ILE A 357 23.74 9.43 5.82
C ILE A 357 24.37 10.10 4.61
N LYS A 358 25.53 10.73 4.81
CA LYS A 358 26.24 11.47 3.75
C LYS A 358 27.61 10.86 3.50
N LYS A 359 27.85 10.49 2.23
CA LYS A 359 29.14 10.00 1.79
C LYS A 359 30.13 11.15 1.60
N GLU A 360 31.21 11.14 2.37
CA GLU A 360 32.31 12.10 2.28
C GLU A 360 33.66 11.37 2.31
N GLY A 361 34.39 11.41 1.19
CA GLY A 361 35.70 10.78 1.09
C GLY A 361 36.13 10.62 -0.36
N ALA A 362 37.42 10.44 -0.60
CA ALA A 362 37.98 10.41 -1.96
C ALA A 362 37.73 9.10 -2.73
N GLY A 363 37.27 8.03 -2.07
CA GLY A 363 37.04 6.74 -2.73
C GLY A 363 35.92 6.79 -3.77
N LEU A 364 36.19 6.21 -4.95
CA LEU A 364 35.31 6.21 -6.12
C LEU A 364 34.90 4.79 -6.58
N THR A 365 35.35 3.73 -5.90
CA THR A 365 35.00 2.34 -6.23
C THR A 365 33.59 1.98 -5.73
N ARG A 366 33.01 0.82 -6.10
CA ARG A 366 31.70 0.38 -5.54
C ARG A 366 31.70 0.38 -4.01
N ASP A 367 32.70 -0.26 -3.39
CA ASP A 367 32.85 -0.35 -1.94
C ASP A 367 33.04 1.01 -1.25
N THR A 368 33.69 1.93 -1.95
CA THR A 368 34.12 3.20 -1.37
C THR A 368 33.34 4.40 -1.91
N GLY A 369 32.40 4.19 -2.82
CA GLY A 369 31.71 5.22 -3.58
C GLY A 369 30.20 5.23 -3.36
N ALA A 370 29.56 4.08 -3.13
CA ALA A 370 28.14 4.02 -2.77
C ALA A 370 27.88 4.54 -1.34
N VAL A 371 26.64 4.95 -1.04
CA VAL A 371 26.23 5.24 0.35
C VAL A 371 25.85 3.95 1.07
N VAL A 372 24.98 3.13 0.45
CA VAL A 372 24.54 1.82 0.96
C VAL A 372 24.65 0.78 -0.14
N LEU A 373 25.15 -0.41 0.19
CA LEU A 373 25.18 -1.56 -0.72
C LEU A 373 24.96 -2.88 0.03
N ASN A 374 24.54 -3.94 -0.65
CA ASN A 374 24.48 -5.27 -0.05
C ASN A 374 25.87 -5.94 -0.03
N ASP A 375 26.26 -6.57 1.08
CA ASP A 375 27.61 -7.07 1.31
C ASP A 375 28.00 -8.17 0.31
N GLY A 376 27.07 -9.08 0.00
CA GLY A 376 27.23 -10.21 -0.91
C GLY A 376 27.25 -9.86 -2.40
N TYR A 377 27.32 -8.57 -2.78
CA TYR A 377 27.23 -8.13 -4.17
C TYR A 377 28.29 -8.74 -5.12
N TYR A 378 29.41 -9.24 -4.58
CA TYR A 378 30.49 -9.91 -5.31
C TYR A 378 30.43 -11.45 -5.22
N THR A 379 29.48 -11.99 -4.46
CA THR A 379 29.30 -13.44 -4.29
C THR A 379 28.36 -14.01 -5.35
N ALA A 380 28.29 -15.34 -5.44
CA ALA A 380 27.40 -16.07 -6.34
C ALA A 380 26.08 -16.48 -5.68
N SER A 381 25.72 -15.87 -4.55
CA SER A 381 24.42 -16.03 -3.89
C SER A 381 23.77 -14.69 -3.54
N GLY A 382 24.42 -13.57 -3.84
CA GLY A 382 24.04 -12.24 -3.39
C GLY A 382 23.63 -12.15 -1.91
N ASN A 383 22.48 -11.53 -1.63
CA ASN A 383 21.89 -11.46 -0.29
C ASN A 383 20.38 -11.69 -0.30
N GLU A 384 19.85 -12.17 0.81
CA GLU A 384 18.41 -12.38 1.01
C GLU A 384 17.82 -11.42 2.04
N ASN A 385 16.59 -10.97 1.82
CA ASN A 385 15.79 -10.28 2.84
C ASN A 385 16.45 -8.99 3.37
N VAL A 386 16.88 -8.10 2.46
CA VAL A 386 17.55 -6.82 2.79
C VAL A 386 16.66 -5.62 2.51
N HIS A 387 16.60 -4.69 3.47
CA HIS A 387 15.67 -3.56 3.40
C HIS A 387 16.34 -2.24 3.76
N VAL A 388 16.00 -1.18 3.01
CA VAL A 388 16.38 0.21 3.30
C VAL A 388 15.11 1.04 3.34
N ARG A 389 14.82 1.69 4.48
CA ARG A 389 13.58 2.44 4.65
C ARG A 389 13.75 3.78 5.35
N GLY A 390 13.12 4.81 4.79
CA GLY A 390 12.92 6.08 5.50
C GLY A 390 14.22 6.79 5.85
N LEU A 391 15.22 6.76 4.96
CA LEU A 391 16.52 7.43 5.14
C LEU A 391 16.73 8.50 4.08
N THR A 392 17.50 9.53 4.40
CA THR A 392 18.12 10.41 3.40
C THR A 392 19.54 9.90 3.11
N LEU A 393 19.83 9.55 1.86
CA LEU A 393 21.13 9.01 1.43
C LEU A 393 21.74 9.97 0.40
N GLN A 394 22.71 10.75 0.86
CA GLN A 394 23.33 11.79 0.05
C GLN A 394 24.74 11.38 -0.37
N ASN A 395 25.00 11.42 -1.67
CA ASN A 395 26.34 11.33 -2.21
C ASN A 395 26.85 12.75 -2.54
N ARG A 396 27.95 12.88 -3.29
CA ARG A 396 28.68 14.15 -3.43
C ARG A 396 28.83 14.62 -4.88
N TYR A 397 27.82 14.40 -5.71
CA TYR A 397 27.80 14.85 -7.11
C TYR A 397 28.08 16.36 -7.26
N GLN A 398 27.50 17.20 -6.40
CA GLN A 398 27.67 18.65 -6.44
C GLN A 398 29.14 19.11 -6.26
N ASP A 399 29.99 18.27 -5.67
CA ASP A 399 31.41 18.59 -5.48
C ASP A 399 32.21 18.50 -6.79
N PHE A 400 31.63 17.92 -7.85
CA PHE A 400 32.29 17.74 -9.15
C PHE A 400 31.78 18.79 -10.15
N LEU A 401 32.48 19.93 -10.25
CA LEU A 401 32.18 21.03 -11.19
C LEU A 401 32.20 20.63 -12.67
N VAL A 402 32.94 19.56 -13.01
CA VAL A 402 32.94 18.81 -14.28
C VAL A 402 33.34 17.38 -13.92
N PRO A 403 32.72 16.31 -14.46
CA PRO A 403 33.17 14.94 -14.20
C PRO A 403 34.64 14.80 -14.64
N VAL A 404 35.56 14.73 -13.67
CA VAL A 404 37.01 14.72 -13.91
C VAL A 404 37.42 13.34 -14.43
N ALA A 405 37.38 13.15 -15.74
CA ALA A 405 37.78 11.92 -16.40
C ALA A 405 39.31 11.83 -16.65
N ASP A 406 40.13 12.45 -15.80
CA ASP A 406 41.60 12.43 -15.88
C ASP A 406 42.26 11.58 -14.78
N SER A 407 41.50 10.95 -13.88
CA SER A 407 42.05 10.09 -12.81
C SER A 407 42.25 8.63 -13.21
N GLY A 408 41.74 8.19 -14.37
CA GLY A 408 41.77 6.76 -14.75
C GLY A 408 40.86 5.86 -13.90
N GLU A 409 40.08 6.42 -12.98
CA GLU A 409 39.06 5.73 -12.18
C GLU A 409 37.67 6.24 -12.59
N THR A 410 36.75 5.33 -12.91
CA THR A 410 35.39 5.71 -13.30
C THR A 410 34.60 6.20 -12.10
N ILE A 411 34.19 7.47 -12.13
CA ILE A 411 33.20 8.11 -11.23
C ILE A 411 31.86 7.33 -11.17
N GLY A 412 31.68 6.32 -12.03
CA GLY A 412 30.49 5.49 -12.22
C GLY A 412 30.20 4.44 -11.15
N SER A 413 30.71 4.57 -9.92
CA SER A 413 30.31 3.70 -8.80
C SER A 413 29.83 4.45 -7.56
N MET A 414 29.53 5.74 -7.70
CA MET A 414 28.99 6.58 -6.63
C MET A 414 27.46 6.51 -6.58
N TYR A 415 26.95 5.33 -6.20
CA TYR A 415 25.52 5.06 -6.08
C TYR A 415 24.93 5.66 -4.81
N GLY A 416 23.61 5.88 -4.80
CA GLY A 416 22.88 6.06 -3.55
C GLY A 416 22.70 4.72 -2.84
N ILE A 417 21.95 3.83 -3.49
CA ILE A 417 21.73 2.45 -3.04
C ILE A 417 22.11 1.49 -4.17
N PHE A 418 22.90 0.46 -3.84
CA PHE A 418 23.32 -0.57 -4.79
C PHE A 418 22.88 -1.96 -4.31
N PHE A 419 21.88 -2.53 -4.99
CA PHE A 419 21.42 -3.91 -4.77
C PHE A 419 21.87 -4.77 -5.96
N ALA A 420 22.77 -5.72 -5.72
CA ALA A 420 23.16 -6.72 -6.70
C ALA A 420 23.04 -8.15 -6.15
N GLY A 421 22.36 -9.02 -6.89
CA GLY A 421 22.07 -10.39 -6.48
C GLY A 421 21.08 -10.49 -5.31
N VAL A 422 20.26 -9.47 -5.05
CA VAL A 422 19.35 -9.47 -3.91
C VAL A 422 18.09 -10.27 -4.20
N THR A 423 17.69 -11.16 -3.30
CA THR A 423 16.38 -11.84 -3.33
C THR A 423 15.51 -11.42 -2.14
N GLY A 424 14.30 -10.94 -2.42
CA GLY A 424 13.39 -10.43 -1.39
C GLY A 424 13.94 -9.16 -0.75
N GLY A 425 13.79 -8.01 -1.40
CA GLY A 425 14.37 -6.77 -0.88
C GLY A 425 13.44 -5.57 -1.06
N SER A 426 13.63 -4.53 -0.25
CA SER A 426 12.84 -3.30 -0.42
C SER A 426 13.64 -2.03 -0.19
N ILE A 427 13.38 -1.04 -1.02
CA ILE A 427 13.89 0.33 -0.92
C ILE A 427 12.66 1.23 -0.86
N THR A 428 12.34 1.75 0.32
CA THR A 428 11.04 2.40 0.55
C THR A 428 11.15 3.71 1.31
N GLU A 429 10.38 4.73 0.88
CA GLU A 429 10.26 6.01 1.60
C GLU A 429 11.60 6.76 1.81
N CYS A 430 12.63 6.43 1.04
CA CYS A 430 13.94 7.06 1.11
C CYS A 430 14.03 8.34 0.27
N HIS A 431 14.97 9.20 0.61
CA HIS A 431 15.38 10.33 -0.21
C HIS A 431 16.84 10.13 -0.64
N VAL A 432 17.07 9.79 -1.89
CA VAL A 432 18.39 9.55 -2.47
C VAL A 432 18.76 10.76 -3.33
N LEU A 433 19.93 11.34 -3.09
CA LEU A 433 20.31 12.56 -3.81
C LEU A 433 21.81 12.73 -4.06
N ASP A 434 22.11 13.55 -5.07
CA ASP A 434 23.44 13.99 -5.46
C ASP A 434 24.39 12.82 -5.77
N THR A 435 23.95 11.87 -6.60
CA THR A 435 24.74 10.71 -7.01
C THR A 435 25.43 10.93 -8.36
N CYS A 436 26.68 10.47 -8.51
CA CYS A 436 27.35 10.51 -9.82
C CYS A 436 26.99 9.29 -10.69
N ALA A 437 26.70 8.15 -10.06
CA ALA A 437 26.12 6.98 -10.69
C ALA A 437 24.61 6.98 -10.47
N GLU A 438 23.97 5.82 -10.62
CA GLU A 438 22.53 5.68 -10.41
C GLU A 438 22.12 6.01 -8.98
N GLY A 439 20.96 6.64 -8.82
CA GLY A 439 20.37 6.85 -7.51
C GLY A 439 20.13 5.51 -6.81
N ILE A 440 19.37 4.65 -7.47
CA ILE A 440 19.09 3.28 -7.04
C ILE A 440 19.46 2.32 -8.16
N TYR A 441 20.33 1.37 -7.85
CA TYR A 441 20.76 0.33 -8.78
C TYR A 441 20.23 -1.05 -8.33
N ILE A 442 19.65 -1.79 -9.27
CA ILE A 442 19.18 -3.17 -9.09
C ILE A 442 19.77 -4.03 -10.21
N GLY A 443 20.64 -4.99 -9.90
CA GLY A 443 21.22 -5.80 -10.96
C GLY A 443 22.22 -6.85 -10.53
N GLY A 444 23.27 -7.01 -11.33
CA GLY A 444 24.36 -7.96 -11.08
C GLY A 444 25.70 -7.37 -11.50
N VAL A 445 26.79 -7.86 -10.92
CA VAL A 445 28.15 -7.49 -11.32
C VAL A 445 28.68 -8.40 -12.43
N ASP A 446 29.34 -7.80 -13.43
CA ASP A 446 30.21 -8.37 -14.47
C ASP A 446 30.04 -9.87 -14.80
N GLY A 447 29.24 -10.20 -15.83
CA GLY A 447 29.21 -11.53 -16.45
C GLY A 447 28.12 -12.51 -15.97
N ALA A 448 27.06 -11.99 -15.33
CA ALA A 448 25.88 -12.71 -14.84
C ALA A 448 26.22 -13.80 -13.81
N ARG A 449 26.06 -13.48 -12.52
CA ARG A 449 26.06 -14.51 -11.47
C ARG A 449 24.76 -14.57 -10.68
N ASP A 450 24.19 -13.47 -10.21
CA ASP A 450 22.90 -13.55 -9.47
C ASP A 450 21.86 -12.52 -9.89
N LEU A 451 20.67 -13.04 -10.15
CA LEU A 451 19.46 -12.34 -10.51
C LEU A 451 18.86 -11.64 -9.29
N CYS A 452 18.70 -10.31 -9.34
CA CYS A 452 17.86 -9.65 -8.35
C CYS A 452 16.41 -10.12 -8.53
N SER A 453 15.74 -10.52 -7.45
CA SER A 453 14.35 -10.94 -7.53
C SER A 453 13.51 -10.52 -6.34
N ASP A 454 12.21 -10.30 -6.58
CA ASP A 454 11.25 -9.87 -5.56
C ASP A 454 11.67 -8.57 -4.87
N ILE A 455 11.96 -7.55 -5.68
CA ILE A 455 12.40 -6.24 -5.21
C ILE A 455 11.29 -5.21 -5.32
N LEU A 456 11.02 -4.51 -4.21
CA LEU A 456 10.11 -3.37 -4.15
C LEU A 456 10.90 -2.06 -4.04
N VAL A 457 10.69 -1.14 -4.99
CA VAL A 457 11.16 0.25 -4.93
C VAL A 457 9.94 1.15 -4.86
N HIS A 458 9.63 1.69 -3.67
CA HIS A 458 8.35 2.36 -3.44
C HIS A 458 8.44 3.68 -2.65
N GLY A 459 7.75 4.71 -3.11
CA GLY A 459 7.58 5.96 -2.34
C GLY A 459 8.88 6.74 -2.12
N ASN A 460 9.92 6.51 -2.93
CA ASN A 460 11.21 7.17 -2.80
C ASN A 460 11.24 8.52 -3.53
N GLN A 461 12.08 9.42 -3.04
CA GLN A 461 12.48 10.64 -3.75
C GLN A 461 13.91 10.43 -4.25
N VAL A 462 14.16 10.58 -5.55
CA VAL A 462 15.48 10.41 -6.16
C VAL A 462 15.81 11.67 -6.95
N GLU A 463 16.78 12.46 -6.50
CA GLU A 463 17.02 13.80 -7.03
C GLU A 463 18.49 14.06 -7.38
N ASN A 464 18.73 14.82 -8.45
CA ASN A 464 20.08 15.29 -8.83
C ASN A 464 21.08 14.14 -9.07
N CYS A 465 20.66 13.11 -9.80
CA CYS A 465 21.54 12.02 -10.22
C CYS A 465 22.20 12.36 -11.56
N PHE A 466 23.52 12.19 -11.69
CA PHE A 466 24.26 12.40 -12.94
C PHE A 466 24.10 11.24 -13.95
N ALA A 467 23.70 10.06 -13.46
CA ALA A 467 23.21 8.95 -14.26
C ALA A 467 21.71 8.74 -13.98
N SER A 468 21.19 7.55 -14.30
CA SER A 468 19.79 7.22 -14.15
C SER A 468 19.30 7.36 -12.71
N GLY A 469 18.05 7.79 -12.50
CA GLY A 469 17.48 7.81 -11.16
C GLY A 469 17.37 6.40 -10.57
N ILE A 470 16.72 5.50 -11.32
CA ILE A 470 16.58 4.08 -10.95
C ILE A 470 16.98 3.23 -12.16
N ALA A 471 17.86 2.24 -11.97
CA ALA A 471 18.23 1.30 -13.03
C ALA A 471 18.03 -0.16 -12.62
N VAL A 472 17.53 -0.95 -13.58
CA VAL A 472 17.41 -2.41 -13.49
C VAL A 472 18.24 -3.05 -14.60
N THR A 473 19.33 -3.71 -14.24
CA THR A 473 20.28 -4.29 -15.19
C THR A 473 20.38 -5.81 -15.15
N HIS A 474 19.79 -6.45 -14.13
CA HIS A 474 19.63 -7.90 -14.07
C HIS A 474 18.59 -8.26 -12.99
N GLY A 475 17.34 -8.52 -13.38
CA GLY A 475 16.33 -8.85 -12.38
C GLY A 475 15.00 -9.37 -12.89
N THR A 476 14.23 -9.97 -11.98
CA THR A 476 12.85 -10.38 -12.21
C THR A 476 11.92 -10.07 -11.04
N ARG A 477 10.62 -9.91 -11.29
CA ARG A 477 9.63 -9.56 -10.25
C ARG A 477 10.02 -8.27 -9.53
N ILE A 478 10.31 -7.22 -10.31
CA ILE A 478 10.75 -5.92 -9.80
C ILE A 478 9.59 -4.94 -9.88
N ARG A 479 9.25 -4.27 -8.77
CA ARG A 479 8.13 -3.32 -8.67
C ARG A 479 8.67 -1.94 -8.33
N ILE A 480 8.62 -1.02 -9.29
CA ILE A 480 9.05 0.37 -9.14
C ILE A 480 7.78 1.23 -9.13
N THR A 481 7.34 1.61 -7.93
CA THR A 481 6.00 2.19 -7.72
C THR A 481 6.03 3.51 -6.95
N ASP A 482 5.25 4.48 -7.38
CA ASP A 482 4.99 5.71 -6.62
C ASP A 482 6.25 6.49 -6.20
N ASN A 483 7.31 6.43 -7.00
CA ASN A 483 8.55 7.18 -6.76
C ASN A 483 8.51 8.56 -7.44
N LEU A 484 9.17 9.53 -6.83
CA LEU A 484 9.40 10.85 -7.38
C LEU A 484 10.86 10.99 -7.81
N LEU A 485 11.09 11.10 -9.11
CA LEU A 485 12.42 11.29 -9.69
C LEU A 485 12.51 12.71 -10.24
N LYS A 486 13.52 13.47 -9.82
CA LYS A 486 13.72 14.85 -10.30
C LYS A 486 15.14 15.13 -10.71
N ASN A 487 15.31 15.93 -11.75
CA ASN A 487 16.62 16.43 -12.19
C ASN A 487 17.64 15.29 -12.36
N THR A 488 17.19 14.15 -12.88
CA THR A 488 18.08 13.03 -13.19
C THR A 488 18.70 13.26 -14.56
N ALA A 489 19.84 12.64 -14.79
CA ALA A 489 20.51 12.67 -16.07
C ALA A 489 20.45 11.30 -16.74
N ILE A 490 20.59 11.28 -18.06
CA ILE A 490 20.46 10.07 -18.88
C ILE A 490 19.02 9.52 -18.84
N PHE A 491 18.61 8.86 -17.76
CA PHE A 491 17.28 8.28 -17.64
C PHE A 491 16.60 8.64 -16.31
N GLY A 492 15.27 8.73 -16.30
CA GLY A 492 14.52 8.66 -15.04
C GLY A 492 14.61 7.23 -14.51
N ILE A 493 13.94 6.31 -15.19
CA ILE A 493 13.96 4.88 -14.93
C ILE A 493 14.54 4.16 -16.13
N ASP A 494 15.50 3.27 -15.93
CA ASP A 494 16.14 2.51 -16.98
C ASP A 494 16.06 1.00 -16.73
N VAL A 495 15.58 0.25 -17.72
CA VAL A 495 15.63 -1.20 -17.77
C VAL A 495 16.60 -1.57 -18.88
N GLU A 496 17.85 -1.78 -18.51
CA GLU A 496 18.97 -2.00 -19.43
C GLU A 496 19.76 -3.23 -18.97
N PRO A 497 19.35 -4.45 -19.36
CA PRO A 497 20.11 -5.62 -18.98
C PRO A 497 21.51 -5.58 -19.59
N ASN A 498 22.51 -5.82 -18.73
CA ASN A 498 23.89 -6.01 -19.14
C ASN A 498 24.05 -7.23 -20.08
N THR A 499 25.26 -7.43 -20.61
CA THR A 499 25.55 -8.61 -21.44
C THR A 499 25.25 -9.91 -20.68
N ASN A 500 24.50 -10.83 -21.30
CA ASN A 500 23.97 -12.07 -20.70
C ASN A 500 23.00 -11.86 -19.50
N CYS A 501 22.49 -10.66 -19.28
CA CYS A 501 21.51 -10.37 -18.24
C CYS A 501 20.07 -10.32 -18.77
N VAL A 502 19.08 -10.34 -17.87
CA VAL A 502 17.66 -10.28 -18.21
C VAL A 502 16.93 -9.22 -17.39
N GLY A 503 15.84 -8.69 -17.95
CA GLY A 503 14.87 -7.86 -17.24
C GLY A 503 13.47 -8.40 -17.50
N ARG A 504 12.85 -9.08 -16.54
CA ARG A 504 11.58 -9.80 -16.76
C ARG A 504 10.56 -9.60 -15.66
N ASP A 505 9.28 -9.48 -15.98
CA ASP A 505 8.23 -9.20 -14.99
C ASP A 505 8.58 -7.98 -14.14
N ILE A 506 8.65 -6.83 -14.82
CA ILE A 506 8.97 -5.54 -14.22
C ILE A 506 7.73 -4.66 -14.32
N VAL A 507 7.31 -4.07 -13.21
CA VAL A 507 6.22 -3.10 -13.17
C VAL A 507 6.73 -1.74 -12.75
N ILE A 508 6.52 -0.76 -13.62
CA ILE A 508 6.82 0.65 -13.41
C ILE A 508 5.47 1.37 -13.35
N SER A 509 5.02 1.74 -12.15
CA SER A 509 3.66 2.26 -11.94
C SER A 509 3.60 3.50 -11.06
N GLY A 510 2.78 4.48 -11.41
CA GLY A 510 2.50 5.64 -10.55
C GLY A 510 3.70 6.56 -10.26
N ASN A 511 4.83 6.39 -10.95
CA ASN A 511 6.01 7.22 -10.72
C ASN A 511 5.84 8.59 -11.37
N VAL A 512 6.45 9.61 -10.75
CA VAL A 512 6.54 10.97 -11.29
C VAL A 512 8.00 11.25 -11.64
N ILE A 513 8.27 11.49 -12.92
CA ILE A 513 9.60 11.76 -13.46
C ILE A 513 9.58 13.17 -14.05
N ASP A 514 10.33 14.08 -13.45
CA ASP A 514 10.33 15.51 -13.79
C ASP A 514 11.74 16.04 -13.99
N GLY A 515 12.05 16.48 -15.22
CA GLY A 515 13.34 17.09 -15.53
C GLY A 515 14.43 16.04 -15.74
N VAL A 516 14.39 15.33 -16.86
CA VAL A 516 15.50 14.45 -17.27
C VAL A 516 16.38 15.18 -18.27
N GLN A 517 17.69 15.26 -17.99
CA GLN A 517 18.62 16.05 -18.79
C GLN A 517 19.70 15.18 -19.45
N ALA A 518 20.11 15.55 -20.65
CA ALA A 518 21.24 14.92 -21.33
C ALA A 518 22.54 15.40 -20.67
N THR A 519 23.49 14.48 -20.44
CA THR A 519 24.78 14.80 -19.83
C THR A 519 25.94 14.63 -20.79
N TYR A 520 27.01 15.39 -20.53
CA TYR A 520 28.28 15.32 -21.24
C TYR A 520 29.25 14.40 -20.48
N TYR A 521 29.76 13.36 -21.13
CA TYR A 521 30.73 12.42 -20.53
C TYR A 521 31.95 12.23 -21.43
N LYS A 522 33.13 11.97 -20.87
CA LYS A 522 34.34 11.67 -21.65
C LYS A 522 34.41 10.16 -21.90
N ASN A 523 34.45 9.73 -23.15
CA ASN A 523 34.67 8.34 -23.58
C ASN A 523 36.11 8.13 -24.06
N SER A 524 36.48 6.89 -24.39
CA SER A 524 37.83 6.51 -24.86
C SER A 524 38.26 7.20 -26.17
N THR A 525 37.34 7.85 -26.87
CA THR A 525 37.55 8.53 -28.16
C THR A 525 37.40 10.06 -28.10
N GLY A 526 37.12 10.63 -26.92
CA GLY A 526 36.86 12.07 -26.75
C GLY A 526 35.71 12.33 -25.78
N TYR A 527 34.91 13.38 -26.02
CA TYR A 527 33.68 13.61 -25.27
C TYR A 527 32.47 13.09 -26.04
N GLY A 528 31.65 12.28 -25.37
CA GLY A 528 30.33 11.81 -25.82
C GLY A 528 29.20 12.45 -25.01
N GLN A 529 27.98 12.37 -25.54
CA GLN A 529 26.78 12.91 -24.89
C GLN A 529 25.77 11.79 -24.72
N SER A 530 25.07 11.76 -23.59
CA SER A 530 24.05 10.76 -23.28
C SER A 530 22.67 11.18 -23.78
N ASN A 531 21.80 10.21 -24.05
CA ASN A 531 20.40 10.46 -24.38
C ASN A 531 19.61 10.71 -23.10
N ALA A 532 18.61 11.59 -23.15
CA ALA A 532 17.69 11.83 -22.06
C ALA A 532 16.33 11.15 -22.32
N LEU A 533 15.95 10.15 -21.52
CA LEU A 533 14.63 9.50 -21.58
C LEU A 533 13.98 9.47 -20.19
N GLY A 534 12.68 9.69 -20.10
CA GLY A 534 11.97 9.53 -18.84
C GLY A 534 12.00 8.09 -18.36
N ILE A 535 11.52 7.17 -19.21
CA ILE A 535 11.56 5.73 -18.98
C ILE A 535 12.21 5.06 -20.20
N SER A 536 13.24 4.27 -19.96
CA SER A 536 13.96 3.49 -20.96
C SER A 536 13.76 1.99 -20.70
N ILE A 537 13.43 1.25 -21.76
CA ILE A 537 13.38 -0.21 -21.76
C ILE A 537 14.19 -0.67 -22.97
N ASN A 538 15.42 -1.12 -22.73
CA ASN A 538 16.38 -1.40 -23.80
C ASN A 538 16.59 -2.90 -23.98
N GLN A 539 16.81 -3.32 -25.22
CA GLN A 539 17.31 -4.64 -25.52
C GLN A 539 18.72 -4.74 -24.93
N GLY A 540 19.02 -5.84 -24.25
CA GLY A 540 20.40 -6.11 -23.88
C GLY A 540 21.21 -6.57 -25.09
N SER A 541 22.31 -7.29 -24.82
CA SER A 541 23.21 -7.80 -25.86
C SER A 541 22.61 -8.92 -26.74
N LEU A 542 21.50 -9.55 -26.33
CA LEU A 542 20.85 -10.67 -27.02
C LEU A 542 19.33 -10.43 -27.20
N PRO A 543 18.69 -11.04 -28.21
CA PRO A 543 17.23 -11.04 -28.34
C PRO A 543 16.53 -11.59 -27.10
N ASP A 544 15.29 -11.15 -26.83
CA ASP A 544 14.41 -11.68 -25.77
C ASP A 544 14.93 -11.56 -24.31
N GLN A 545 15.95 -10.71 -24.07
CA GLN A 545 16.47 -10.47 -22.72
C GLN A 545 15.52 -9.64 -21.85
N VAL A 546 14.72 -8.76 -22.46
CA VAL A 546 13.70 -7.98 -21.79
C VAL A 546 12.31 -8.37 -22.25
N SER A 547 11.50 -8.84 -21.31
CA SER A 547 10.11 -9.23 -21.56
C SER A 547 9.21 -8.93 -20.38
N ASP A 548 7.89 -8.91 -20.61
CA ASP A 548 6.89 -8.84 -19.55
C ASP A 548 7.02 -7.54 -18.70
N VAL A 549 7.26 -6.41 -19.38
CA VAL A 549 7.40 -5.10 -18.73
C VAL A 549 6.09 -4.31 -18.82
N THR A 550 5.58 -3.87 -17.67
CA THR A 550 4.37 -3.04 -17.58
C THR A 550 4.72 -1.64 -17.11
N VAL A 551 4.44 -0.63 -17.94
CA VAL A 551 4.59 0.80 -17.65
C VAL A 551 3.20 1.43 -17.59
N VAL A 552 2.70 1.69 -16.39
CA VAL A 552 1.30 2.10 -16.19
C VAL A 552 1.12 3.31 -15.28
N GLY A 553 0.32 4.29 -15.70
CA GLY A 553 -0.07 5.39 -14.82
C GLY A 553 1.08 6.30 -14.34
N ASN A 554 2.21 6.34 -15.06
CA ASN A 554 3.33 7.21 -14.71
C ASN A 554 3.13 8.62 -15.30
N THR A 555 3.68 9.63 -14.62
CA THR A 555 3.76 11.00 -15.13
C THR A 555 5.21 11.30 -15.51
N VAL A 556 5.46 11.66 -16.78
CA VAL A 556 6.79 11.98 -17.31
C VAL A 556 6.74 13.37 -17.94
N ARG A 557 7.55 14.30 -17.44
CA ARG A 557 7.58 15.67 -17.98
C ARG A 557 8.97 16.30 -17.97
N ASN A 558 9.12 17.37 -18.74
CA ASN A 558 10.37 18.13 -18.85
C ASN A 558 11.57 17.28 -19.26
N VAL A 559 11.37 16.29 -20.14
CA VAL A 559 12.47 15.51 -20.71
C VAL A 559 13.15 16.37 -21.76
N GLN A 560 14.40 16.74 -21.50
CA GLN A 560 15.18 17.58 -22.40
C GLN A 560 15.75 16.78 -23.57
N ARG A 561 16.10 17.48 -24.64
CA ARG A 561 16.66 16.88 -25.85
C ARG A 561 18.03 17.45 -26.11
N TYR A 562 18.95 16.59 -26.55
CA TYR A 562 20.23 17.04 -27.09
C TYR A 562 20.17 17.24 -28.62
N THR A 563 20.82 18.32 -29.09
CA THR A 563 20.73 18.87 -30.46
C THR A 563 21.97 18.60 -31.32
N ALA A 564 22.71 17.49 -31.11
CA ALA A 564 23.73 17.06 -32.09
C ALA A 564 23.18 16.11 -33.16
N ALA A 565 23.79 16.19 -34.34
CA ALA A 565 23.48 15.33 -35.48
C ALA A 565 23.86 13.87 -35.20
N GLY A 566 22.92 12.93 -35.34
CA GLY A 566 23.19 11.48 -35.38
C GLY A 566 22.53 10.64 -34.28
N ILE A 567 22.02 11.26 -33.21
CA ILE A 567 21.19 10.58 -32.20
C ILE A 567 19.74 10.55 -32.72
N ASN A 568 19.07 9.39 -32.70
CA ASN A 568 17.71 9.23 -33.21
C ASN A 568 16.71 8.81 -32.11
N ASP A 569 17.12 8.85 -30.84
CA ASP A 569 16.45 8.24 -29.70
C ASP A 569 15.81 9.29 -28.81
N PHE A 570 14.80 9.98 -29.33
CA PHE A 570 14.16 11.09 -28.62
C PHE A 570 12.78 10.67 -28.10
N ALA A 571 12.70 10.07 -26.92
CA ALA A 571 11.43 9.68 -26.31
C ALA A 571 11.33 10.09 -24.85
N SER A 572 10.11 10.34 -24.37
CA SER A 572 9.82 10.38 -22.94
C SER A 572 9.71 8.95 -22.40
N ILE A 573 9.18 8.02 -23.20
CA ILE A 573 9.20 6.57 -22.92
C ILE A 573 9.71 5.83 -24.15
N SER A 574 10.74 5.00 -24.01
CA SER A 574 11.32 4.20 -25.09
C SER A 574 11.27 2.72 -24.76
N ALA A 575 10.91 1.91 -25.76
CA ALA A 575 11.07 0.46 -25.74
C ALA A 575 11.79 0.00 -27.01
N ALA A 576 12.90 -0.71 -26.86
CA ALA A 576 13.72 -1.17 -27.96
C ALA A 576 13.97 -2.68 -27.87
N GLY A 577 13.54 -3.46 -28.87
CA GLY A 577 13.79 -4.90 -28.95
C GLY A 577 13.25 -5.71 -27.77
N VAL A 578 12.05 -5.36 -27.29
CA VAL A 578 11.41 -5.99 -26.14
C VAL A 578 10.13 -6.74 -26.51
N PHE A 579 9.69 -7.63 -25.61
CA PHE A 579 8.62 -8.59 -25.88
C PHE A 579 7.54 -8.54 -24.80
N ASN A 580 6.27 -8.61 -25.19
CA ASN A 580 5.14 -8.70 -24.26
C ASN A 580 5.11 -7.54 -23.25
N CYS A 581 5.18 -6.29 -23.72
CA CYS A 581 5.15 -5.12 -22.85
C CYS A 581 3.84 -4.33 -23.00
N THR A 582 3.41 -3.72 -21.90
CA THR A 582 2.24 -2.84 -21.87
C THR A 582 2.67 -1.44 -21.43
N ILE A 583 2.34 -0.42 -22.22
CA ILE A 583 2.55 0.99 -21.90
C ILE A 583 1.18 1.65 -21.89
N SER A 584 0.61 1.90 -20.70
CA SER A 584 -0.78 2.34 -20.61
C SER A 584 -1.08 3.41 -19.56
N GLY A 585 -2.03 4.31 -19.86
CA GLY A 585 -2.48 5.32 -18.90
C GLY A 585 -1.40 6.31 -18.43
N ASN A 586 -0.26 6.40 -19.11
CA ASN A 586 0.81 7.32 -18.73
C ASN A 586 0.49 8.74 -19.22
N VAL A 587 0.96 9.74 -18.48
CA VAL A 587 0.85 11.16 -18.81
C VAL A 587 2.24 11.68 -19.18
N ILE A 588 2.42 12.10 -20.43
CA ILE A 588 3.66 12.67 -20.96
C ILE A 588 3.39 14.13 -21.34
N SER A 589 4.19 15.07 -20.82
CA SER A 589 3.99 16.48 -21.11
C SER A 589 5.26 17.32 -21.13
N GLU A 590 5.27 18.42 -21.89
CA GLU A 590 6.30 19.47 -21.80
C GLU A 590 7.73 18.94 -22.07
N SER A 591 7.85 17.97 -22.98
CA SER A 591 9.13 17.34 -23.31
C SER A 591 9.69 17.87 -24.63
N GLN A 592 10.99 18.15 -24.65
CA GLN A 592 11.74 18.45 -25.88
C GLN A 592 12.03 17.18 -26.70
N SER A 593 11.72 16.00 -26.16
CA SER A 593 11.77 14.70 -26.83
C SER A 593 10.41 14.32 -27.43
N GLY A 594 10.28 13.11 -27.98
CA GLY A 594 9.01 12.53 -28.41
C GLY A 594 8.20 11.99 -27.24
N GLY A 595 7.01 11.48 -27.53
CA GLY A 595 6.18 10.81 -26.52
C GLY A 595 6.70 9.40 -26.25
N ILE A 596 6.14 8.42 -26.97
CA ILE A 596 6.45 6.99 -26.84
C ILE A 596 7.15 6.50 -28.12
N ILE A 597 8.27 5.80 -27.98
CA ILE A 597 9.01 5.20 -29.10
C ILE A 597 9.11 3.69 -28.91
N LEU A 598 8.71 2.92 -29.93
CA LEU A 598 8.93 1.49 -30.07
C LEU A 598 9.85 1.24 -31.28
N ARG A 599 10.93 0.48 -31.10
CA ARG A 599 11.90 0.21 -32.17
C ARG A 599 12.66 -1.10 -31.97
N GLY A 600 13.53 -1.44 -32.93
CA GLY A 600 14.56 -2.46 -32.72
C GLY A 600 13.99 -3.87 -32.58
N ASN A 601 12.94 -4.23 -33.34
CA ASN A 601 12.26 -5.53 -33.29
C ASN A 601 11.43 -5.77 -32.03
N CYS A 602 10.71 -4.75 -31.55
CA CYS A 602 9.70 -4.97 -30.52
C CYS A 602 8.59 -5.89 -31.01
N ARG A 603 8.04 -6.71 -30.11
CA ARG A 603 6.96 -7.64 -30.42
C ARG A 603 5.89 -7.73 -29.33
N SER A 604 4.62 -7.83 -29.74
CA SER A 604 3.49 -7.98 -28.82
C SER A 604 3.43 -6.84 -27.80
N ILE A 605 3.44 -5.59 -28.30
CA ILE A 605 3.44 -4.39 -27.45
C ILE A 605 2.10 -3.69 -27.55
N SER A 606 1.55 -3.30 -26.39
CA SER A 606 0.34 -2.50 -26.33
C SER A 606 0.63 -1.11 -25.78
N VAL A 607 0.26 -0.07 -26.54
CA VAL A 607 0.37 1.35 -26.19
C VAL A 607 -1.04 1.92 -26.07
N ASN A 608 -1.61 1.93 -24.87
CA ASN A 608 -3.04 2.14 -24.68
C ASN A 608 -3.37 3.30 -23.72
N GLY A 609 -4.29 4.19 -24.12
CA GLY A 609 -4.86 5.17 -23.20
C GLY A 609 -3.88 6.18 -22.61
N ASN A 610 -2.73 6.41 -23.26
CA ASN A 610 -1.74 7.38 -22.79
C ASN A 610 -2.14 8.81 -23.20
N GLY A 611 -1.90 9.79 -22.32
CA GLY A 611 -2.03 11.21 -22.61
C GLY A 611 -0.67 11.81 -22.93
N ILE A 612 -0.47 12.31 -24.15
CA ILE A 612 0.79 12.88 -24.63
C ILE A 612 0.52 14.31 -25.07
N SER A 613 1.21 15.28 -24.50
CA SER A 613 0.96 16.69 -24.80
C SER A 613 2.22 17.55 -24.87
N ASN A 614 2.24 18.57 -25.73
CA ASN A 614 3.32 19.55 -25.80
C ASN A 614 4.71 18.89 -25.92
N VAL A 615 4.84 17.94 -26.83
CA VAL A 615 6.10 17.25 -27.15
C VAL A 615 6.68 17.80 -28.45
N GLU A 616 8.01 17.87 -28.56
CA GLU A 616 8.62 18.38 -29.79
C GLU A 616 8.56 17.36 -30.94
N TYR A 617 8.84 16.08 -30.65
CA TYR A 617 8.94 15.01 -31.64
C TYR A 617 7.67 14.16 -31.73
N THR A 618 7.74 13.04 -32.43
CA THR A 618 6.56 12.20 -32.69
C THR A 618 5.88 11.79 -31.38
N GLY A 619 4.55 11.87 -31.34
CA GLY A 619 3.76 11.47 -30.17
C GLY A 619 3.90 9.98 -29.88
N VAL A 620 3.56 9.11 -30.84
CA VAL A 620 3.85 7.67 -30.79
C VAL A 620 4.57 7.24 -32.06
N TYR A 621 5.76 6.66 -31.91
CA TYR A 621 6.58 6.18 -33.02
C TYR A 621 6.78 4.67 -32.91
N VAL A 622 6.52 3.95 -33.99
CA VAL A 622 6.73 2.51 -34.11
C VAL A 622 7.58 2.27 -35.35
N SER A 623 8.69 1.54 -35.20
CA SER A 623 9.56 1.20 -36.33
C SER A 623 10.12 -0.20 -36.19
N ALA A 624 10.26 -0.93 -37.29
CA ALA A 624 10.80 -2.29 -37.32
C ALA A 624 10.25 -3.16 -36.18
N SER A 625 8.94 -3.21 -36.01
CA SER A 625 8.27 -3.89 -34.90
C SER A 625 7.01 -4.61 -35.37
N VAL A 626 6.61 -5.68 -34.66
CA VAL A 626 5.53 -6.58 -35.09
C VAL A 626 4.53 -6.80 -33.96
N ASP A 627 3.26 -7.04 -34.30
CA ASP A 627 2.18 -7.30 -33.34
C ASP A 627 2.03 -6.14 -32.34
N ILE A 628 1.76 -4.94 -32.86
CA ILE A 628 1.71 -3.70 -32.08
C ILE A 628 0.29 -3.14 -32.05
N ALA A 629 -0.22 -2.82 -30.86
CA ALA A 629 -1.48 -2.13 -30.67
C ALA A 629 -1.24 -0.71 -30.14
N VAL A 630 -1.72 0.31 -30.86
CA VAL A 630 -1.71 1.72 -30.43
C VAL A 630 -3.17 2.15 -30.31
N ALA A 631 -3.73 2.13 -29.11
CA ALA A 631 -5.18 2.29 -28.91
C ALA A 631 -5.58 3.35 -27.89
N GLY A 632 -6.59 4.17 -28.21
CA GLY A 632 -7.22 5.09 -27.24
C GLY A 632 -6.29 6.18 -26.68
N ASN A 633 -5.15 6.46 -27.31
CA ASN A 633 -4.23 7.49 -26.84
C ASN A 633 -4.73 8.89 -27.20
N THR A 634 -4.47 9.87 -26.34
CA THR A 634 -4.74 11.29 -26.61
C THR A 634 -3.42 12.03 -26.81
N ILE A 635 -3.17 12.52 -28.02
CA ILE A 635 -1.92 13.16 -28.43
C ILE A 635 -2.23 14.60 -28.88
N LYS A 636 -1.64 15.60 -28.23
CA LYS A 636 -1.93 17.02 -28.50
C LYS A 636 -0.66 17.88 -28.55
N GLY A 637 -0.53 18.75 -29.55
CA GLY A 637 0.54 19.75 -29.59
C GLY A 637 1.91 19.10 -29.84
N VAL A 638 2.06 18.48 -31.00
CA VAL A 638 3.33 17.91 -31.48
C VAL A 638 4.03 18.94 -32.37
N ALA A 639 5.11 19.55 -31.87
CA ALA A 639 5.63 20.79 -32.46
C ALA A 639 6.40 20.61 -33.78
N LEU A 640 7.20 19.55 -33.94
CA LEU A 640 8.13 19.40 -35.06
C LEU A 640 7.79 18.23 -36.01
N SER A 641 7.07 17.20 -35.53
CA SER A 641 6.92 15.91 -36.23
C SER A 641 5.47 15.48 -36.46
N ARG A 642 5.09 14.25 -36.08
CA ARG A 642 3.82 13.58 -36.40
C ARG A 642 3.12 13.16 -35.12
N GLY A 643 1.79 13.05 -35.13
CA GLY A 643 1.07 12.48 -34.00
C GLY A 643 1.47 11.02 -33.77
N ILE A 644 1.18 10.15 -34.74
CA ILE A 644 1.51 8.73 -34.74
C ILE A 644 2.31 8.39 -36.00
N SER A 645 3.36 7.56 -35.89
CA SER A 645 4.16 7.09 -37.03
C SER A 645 4.40 5.59 -36.96
N ILE A 646 4.08 4.87 -38.03
CA ILE A 646 4.37 3.44 -38.22
C ILE A 646 5.32 3.31 -39.40
N LEU A 647 6.56 2.87 -39.16
CA LEU A 647 7.66 2.90 -40.13
C LEU A 647 8.48 1.60 -40.15
N GLY A 648 9.50 1.55 -41.02
CA GLY A 648 10.67 0.67 -40.86
C GLY A 648 10.40 -0.83 -41.00
N ALA A 649 9.57 -1.26 -41.95
CA ALA A 649 9.14 -2.64 -42.13
C ALA A 649 8.33 -3.22 -40.96
N SER A 650 7.57 -2.37 -40.25
CA SER A 650 6.64 -2.84 -39.21
C SER A 650 5.49 -3.66 -39.80
N ALA A 651 5.00 -4.65 -39.06
CA ALA A 651 3.93 -5.56 -39.49
C ALA A 651 2.88 -5.78 -38.39
N HIS A 652 1.64 -6.10 -38.77
CA HIS A 652 0.55 -6.42 -37.84
C HIS A 652 0.34 -5.30 -36.80
N VAL A 653 0.09 -4.09 -37.29
CA VAL A 653 -0.04 -2.91 -36.43
C VAL A 653 -1.48 -2.41 -36.44
N ALA A 654 -2.10 -2.31 -35.26
CA ALA A 654 -3.44 -1.74 -35.09
C ALA A 654 -3.34 -0.35 -34.43
N VAL A 655 -3.78 0.70 -35.13
CA VAL A 655 -3.91 2.07 -34.65
C VAL A 655 -5.39 2.38 -34.51
N THR A 656 -5.93 2.30 -33.28
CA THR A 656 -7.39 2.29 -33.06
C THR A 656 -7.87 3.33 -32.06
N GLY A 657 -8.89 4.12 -32.40
CA GLY A 657 -9.57 4.98 -31.43
C GLY A 657 -8.72 6.09 -30.81
N ASN A 658 -7.61 6.49 -31.44
CA ASN A 658 -6.73 7.53 -30.92
C ASN A 658 -7.26 8.93 -31.25
N ILE A 659 -6.99 9.90 -30.38
CA ILE A 659 -7.28 11.32 -30.58
C ILE A 659 -5.95 12.03 -30.83
N VAL A 660 -5.77 12.61 -32.02
CA VAL A 660 -4.57 13.35 -32.41
C VAL A 660 -4.95 14.77 -32.78
N VAL A 661 -4.39 15.75 -32.08
CA VAL A 661 -4.71 17.18 -32.26
C VAL A 661 -3.43 17.98 -32.40
N ASP A 662 -3.39 18.93 -33.35
CA ASP A 662 -2.30 19.90 -33.49
C ASP A 662 -0.92 19.24 -33.66
N SER A 663 -0.77 18.50 -34.77
CA SER A 663 0.49 17.86 -35.18
C SER A 663 1.09 18.54 -36.40
N HIS A 664 2.42 18.63 -36.47
CA HIS A 664 3.11 19.43 -37.48
C HIS A 664 3.02 18.89 -38.92
N THR A 665 3.52 17.68 -39.20
CA THR A 665 3.65 17.15 -40.58
C THR A 665 2.60 16.10 -40.96
N ALA A 666 2.15 15.27 -40.02
CA ALA A 666 0.99 14.40 -40.20
C ALA A 666 0.33 14.09 -38.86
N GLY A 667 -0.99 13.87 -38.85
CA GLY A 667 -1.66 13.28 -37.70
C GLY A 667 -1.24 11.82 -37.51
N ILE A 668 -1.48 10.98 -38.51
CA ILE A 668 -1.04 9.57 -38.56
C ILE A 668 -0.28 9.33 -39.86
N LEU A 669 0.92 8.77 -39.75
CA LEU A 669 1.75 8.37 -40.88
C LEU A 669 2.03 6.87 -40.84
N VAL A 670 1.79 6.18 -41.96
CA VAL A 670 2.16 4.77 -42.18
C VAL A 670 3.05 4.71 -43.41
N GLN A 671 4.29 4.26 -43.24
CA GLN A 671 5.20 4.03 -44.36
C GLN A 671 6.03 2.77 -44.21
N SER A 672 6.34 2.13 -45.33
CA SER A 672 7.17 0.92 -45.40
C SER A 672 6.72 -0.10 -44.35
N ALA A 673 5.44 -0.47 -44.37
CA ALA A 673 4.82 -1.34 -43.37
C ALA A 673 3.79 -2.26 -44.04
N THR A 674 3.41 -3.35 -43.37
CA THR A 674 2.43 -4.30 -43.89
C THR A 674 1.36 -4.65 -42.86
N GLN A 675 0.14 -4.93 -43.31
CA GLN A 675 -0.99 -5.31 -42.44
C GLN A 675 -1.21 -4.29 -41.31
N VAL A 676 -1.45 -3.04 -41.70
CA VAL A 676 -1.68 -1.94 -40.76
C VAL A 676 -3.15 -1.54 -40.78
N ALA A 677 -3.82 -1.64 -39.64
CA ALA A 677 -5.21 -1.20 -39.48
C ALA A 677 -5.27 0.15 -38.76
N VAL A 678 -5.76 1.19 -39.43
CA VAL A 678 -5.98 2.53 -38.88
C VAL A 678 -7.48 2.77 -38.75
N THR A 679 -8.05 2.51 -37.57
CA THR A 679 -9.51 2.46 -37.39
C THR A 679 -10.05 3.39 -36.31
N GLY A 680 -11.15 4.08 -36.56
CA GLY A 680 -11.86 4.85 -35.52
C GLY A 680 -11.08 6.03 -34.91
N ASN A 681 -10.01 6.52 -35.54
CA ASN A 681 -9.18 7.60 -34.98
C ASN A 681 -9.77 8.98 -35.29
N SER A 682 -9.57 9.94 -34.39
CA SER A 682 -9.94 11.35 -34.59
C SER A 682 -8.68 12.22 -34.74
N VAL A 683 -8.40 12.69 -35.95
CA VAL A 683 -7.26 13.56 -36.28
C VAL A 683 -7.77 14.98 -36.54
N ARG A 684 -7.23 15.98 -35.84
CA ARG A 684 -7.65 17.39 -35.98
C ARG A 684 -6.49 18.35 -36.02
N ASP A 685 -6.69 19.46 -36.75
CA ASP A 685 -5.84 20.65 -36.71
C ASP A 685 -4.36 20.36 -37.01
N SER A 686 -4.05 19.41 -37.91
CA SER A 686 -2.66 19.20 -38.33
C SER A 686 -2.17 20.37 -39.19
N ARG A 687 -1.34 21.24 -38.61
CA ARG A 687 -0.93 22.56 -39.15
C ARG A 687 0.60 22.62 -39.26
N SER A 688 1.13 23.10 -40.39
CA SER A 688 2.57 23.38 -40.50
C SER A 688 2.89 24.78 -39.99
N GLY A 689 3.99 24.92 -39.25
CA GLY A 689 4.59 26.20 -38.87
C GLY A 689 5.38 26.86 -40.01
N GLY A 690 5.06 26.59 -41.29
CA GLY A 690 5.81 27.12 -42.42
C GLY A 690 5.23 26.78 -43.80
N ALA A 691 5.38 27.71 -44.74
CA ALA A 691 4.67 27.80 -46.02
C ALA A 691 5.00 26.72 -47.09
N ARG A 692 5.74 25.65 -46.77
CA ARG A 692 6.24 24.68 -47.78
C ARG A 692 6.16 23.19 -47.44
N LEU A 693 5.64 22.77 -46.28
CA LEU A 693 5.54 21.35 -45.95
C LEU A 693 4.12 20.84 -46.24
N MET A 694 4.02 19.70 -46.94
CA MET A 694 2.75 19.00 -47.12
C MET A 694 2.32 18.42 -45.78
N THR A 695 1.10 18.71 -45.36
CA THR A 695 0.51 18.27 -44.09
C THR A 695 -0.64 17.31 -44.31
N TYR A 696 -0.60 16.19 -43.61
CA TYR A 696 -1.56 15.11 -43.78
C TYR A 696 -2.40 14.88 -42.55
N GLY A 697 -3.68 14.55 -42.70
CA GLY A 697 -4.44 13.94 -41.61
C GLY A 697 -3.95 12.53 -41.36
N ILE A 698 -4.25 11.63 -42.30
CA ILE A 698 -3.75 10.26 -42.35
C ILE A 698 -3.04 10.03 -43.69
N HIS A 699 -1.78 9.62 -43.65
CA HIS A 699 -0.97 9.33 -44.82
C HIS A 699 -0.50 7.88 -44.80
N ILE A 700 -0.88 7.12 -45.82
CA ILE A 700 -0.41 5.75 -46.08
C ILE A 700 0.37 5.76 -47.41
N GLY A 701 1.69 5.52 -47.36
CA GLY A 701 2.56 5.60 -48.55
C GLY A 701 3.99 5.12 -48.27
N GLY A 702 4.90 5.17 -49.23
CA GLY A 702 6.27 4.65 -49.13
C GLY A 702 6.34 3.12 -49.00
N SER A 703 5.75 2.37 -49.93
CA SER A 703 5.77 0.89 -49.97
C SER A 703 4.99 0.22 -48.82
N VAL A 704 3.69 0.51 -48.72
CA VAL A 704 2.77 -0.12 -47.76
C VAL A 704 1.86 -1.12 -48.45
N SER A 705 1.68 -2.31 -47.86
CA SER A 705 0.73 -3.33 -48.31
C SER A 705 -0.29 -3.72 -47.23
N ASP A 706 -1.46 -4.19 -47.67
CA ASP A 706 -2.56 -4.66 -46.81
C ASP A 706 -2.95 -3.70 -45.68
N ALA A 707 -2.85 -2.38 -45.93
CA ALA A 707 -3.30 -1.39 -44.97
C ALA A 707 -4.80 -1.10 -45.12
N VAL A 708 -5.49 -0.99 -43.99
CA VAL A 708 -6.92 -0.66 -43.92
C VAL A 708 -7.09 0.63 -43.13
N ALA A 709 -7.76 1.63 -43.70
CA ALA A 709 -8.14 2.85 -42.97
C ALA A 709 -9.66 3.05 -43.02
N THR A 710 -10.34 2.90 -41.89
CA THR A 710 -11.81 2.95 -41.83
C THR A 710 -12.35 3.62 -40.57
N GLY A 711 -13.48 4.33 -40.68
CA GLY A 711 -14.18 4.94 -39.54
C GLY A 711 -13.41 6.08 -38.86
N ASN A 712 -12.41 6.67 -39.51
CA ASN A 712 -11.63 7.76 -38.95
C ASN A 712 -12.32 9.12 -39.21
N ILE A 713 -12.15 10.06 -38.28
CA ILE A 713 -12.64 11.44 -38.35
C ILE A 713 -11.44 12.35 -38.54
N ILE A 714 -11.38 13.08 -39.66
CA ILE A 714 -10.25 13.95 -40.01
C ILE A 714 -10.77 15.37 -40.23
N LYS A 715 -10.29 16.33 -39.44
CA LYS A 715 -10.76 17.72 -39.49
C LYS A 715 -9.61 18.74 -39.55
N ASN A 716 -9.80 19.83 -40.30
CA ASN A 716 -8.92 21.00 -40.31
C ASN A 716 -7.45 20.71 -40.64
N THR A 717 -7.19 19.84 -41.62
CA THR A 717 -5.84 19.57 -42.15
C THR A 717 -5.50 20.53 -43.28
N VAL A 718 -4.24 20.99 -43.39
CA VAL A 718 -3.86 22.06 -44.33
C VAL A 718 -3.60 21.58 -45.77
N SER A 719 -3.32 20.28 -46.02
CA SER A 719 -3.08 19.76 -47.38
C SER A 719 -4.04 18.63 -47.79
N ASP A 720 -3.75 17.39 -47.39
CA ASP A 720 -4.54 16.21 -47.77
C ASP A 720 -5.08 15.51 -46.51
N PRO A 721 -6.41 15.43 -46.29
CA PRO A 721 -6.97 14.77 -45.12
C PRO A 721 -6.65 13.27 -45.09
N LEU A 722 -6.81 12.56 -46.21
CA LEU A 722 -6.49 11.13 -46.35
C LEU A 722 -5.72 10.89 -47.66
N ARG A 723 -4.56 10.23 -47.60
CA ARG A 723 -3.71 9.97 -48.78
C ARG A 723 -3.24 8.50 -48.86
N ASN A 724 -3.44 7.87 -50.03
CA ASN A 724 -2.80 6.62 -50.46
C ASN A 724 -1.86 6.91 -51.63
N VAL A 725 -0.64 6.39 -51.62
CA VAL A 725 0.33 6.66 -52.70
C VAL A 725 0.80 5.43 -53.47
N ASP A 726 0.73 4.20 -52.92
CA ASP A 726 1.65 3.15 -53.40
C ASP A 726 1.11 1.71 -53.59
N SER A 727 -0.15 1.36 -53.28
CA SER A 727 -0.62 -0.02 -53.55
C SER A 727 -2.14 -0.16 -53.79
N PRO A 728 -2.56 -0.99 -54.77
CA PRO A 728 -3.97 -1.37 -54.97
C PRO A 728 -4.52 -2.27 -53.85
N THR A 729 -3.67 -2.86 -53.00
CA THR A 729 -4.10 -3.72 -51.87
C THR A 729 -4.59 -2.91 -50.65
N ASN A 730 -4.33 -1.60 -50.61
CA ASN A 730 -4.70 -0.76 -49.47
C ASN A 730 -6.16 -0.31 -49.61
N PHE A 731 -6.95 -0.52 -48.56
CA PHE A 731 -8.38 -0.18 -48.54
C PHE A 731 -8.65 1.01 -47.62
N LEU A 732 -8.98 2.18 -48.20
CA LEU A 732 -9.20 3.42 -47.44
C LEU A 732 -10.66 3.90 -47.42
N ASN A 733 -11.59 3.17 -48.03
CA ASN A 733 -12.89 3.73 -48.45
C ASN A 733 -14.08 3.31 -47.56
N GLY A 734 -13.84 2.97 -46.29
CA GLY A 734 -14.89 2.55 -45.35
C GLY A 734 -15.19 3.61 -44.29
N GLY A 735 -16.19 4.47 -44.51
CA GLY A 735 -16.79 5.31 -43.46
C GLY A 735 -15.91 6.37 -42.80
N ASN A 736 -14.84 6.82 -43.47
CA ASN A 736 -14.04 7.96 -42.98
C ASN A 736 -14.78 9.30 -43.25
N SER A 737 -14.70 10.23 -42.31
CA SER A 737 -15.31 11.58 -42.41
C SER A 737 -14.23 12.64 -42.52
N GLU A 738 -14.30 13.50 -43.54
CA GLU A 738 -13.27 14.51 -43.85
C GLU A 738 -13.89 15.92 -43.91
N GLU A 739 -13.41 16.86 -43.07
CA GLU A 739 -13.85 18.28 -43.06
C GLU A 739 -12.62 19.22 -43.17
N GLY A 740 -12.47 20.01 -44.25
CA GLY A 740 -11.34 20.94 -44.41
C GLY A 740 -11.25 21.68 -45.76
N THR A 741 -10.23 22.54 -45.91
CA THR A 741 -9.95 23.30 -47.15
C THR A 741 -9.09 22.46 -48.10
N TRP A 742 -9.68 21.96 -49.18
CA TRP A 742 -9.05 21.01 -50.11
C TRP A 742 -8.00 21.65 -51.03
N ARG A 743 -6.81 21.05 -51.15
CA ARG A 743 -5.86 21.34 -52.24
C ARG A 743 -5.73 20.12 -53.15
N ILE A 744 -6.55 20.06 -54.18
CA ILE A 744 -6.55 18.95 -55.13
C ILE A 744 -5.29 19.02 -56.02
N ARG A 745 -4.56 17.90 -56.10
CA ARG A 745 -3.52 17.64 -57.12
C ARG A 745 -4.02 16.58 -58.11
N SER A 746 -3.49 16.64 -59.33
CA SER A 746 -3.98 16.05 -60.58
C SER A 746 -4.19 14.53 -60.65
N ASP A 747 -3.97 13.78 -59.56
CA ASP A 747 -3.63 12.35 -59.66
C ASP A 747 -4.68 11.43 -59.03
N ASN A 748 -5.61 11.95 -58.20
CA ASN A 748 -6.67 11.17 -57.56
C ASN A 748 -7.95 12.00 -57.48
N PHE A 749 -9.01 11.60 -58.19
CA PHE A 749 -10.27 12.36 -58.22
C PHE A 749 -11.49 11.46 -57.97
N HIS A 750 -12.11 11.59 -56.78
CA HIS A 750 -13.44 11.09 -56.46
C HIS A 750 -14.36 12.28 -56.11
N LEU A 751 -15.55 12.37 -56.71
CA LEU A 751 -16.58 13.37 -56.37
C LEU A 751 -17.53 12.78 -55.33
N PHE A 752 -17.60 13.39 -54.14
CA PHE A 752 -18.68 13.17 -53.18
C PHE A 752 -19.67 14.33 -53.22
N HIS A 753 -20.96 13.98 -53.27
CA HIS A 753 -22.07 14.91 -53.11
C HIS A 753 -22.43 14.96 -51.62
N ASP A 754 -22.29 16.14 -51.02
CA ASP A 754 -22.93 16.46 -49.74
C ASP A 754 -23.88 17.65 -49.93
N GLY A 755 -25.08 17.56 -49.37
CA GLY A 755 -26.27 18.32 -49.77
C GLY A 755 -26.31 19.80 -49.36
N GLY A 756 -25.31 20.63 -49.69
CA GLY A 756 -25.38 22.08 -49.43
C GLY A 756 -24.24 22.94 -49.98
N ILE A 757 -24.63 23.99 -50.72
CA ILE A 757 -23.96 25.27 -51.08
C ILE A 757 -22.45 25.25 -51.46
N TYR A 758 -22.18 25.55 -52.74
CA TYR A 758 -20.87 25.63 -53.38
C TYR A 758 -19.96 26.77 -52.87
N LYS A 759 -18.70 26.46 -52.52
CA LYS A 759 -17.57 27.40 -52.49
C LYS A 759 -16.54 26.98 -53.55
N ALA A 760 -16.18 27.92 -54.43
CA ALA A 760 -15.35 27.69 -55.61
C ALA A 760 -13.92 27.24 -55.29
N LEU A 761 -13.40 26.27 -56.05
CA LEU A 761 -12.02 25.79 -56.03
C LEU A 761 -11.43 25.93 -57.44
N PHE A 762 -10.32 26.65 -57.60
CA PHE A 762 -9.56 26.79 -58.86
C PHE A 762 -8.57 25.63 -59.00
N MET A 763 -8.51 24.93 -60.14
CA MET A 763 -7.55 23.83 -60.35
C MET A 763 -7.09 23.68 -61.80
N THR A 764 -5.82 23.35 -62.00
CA THR A 764 -5.25 22.93 -63.29
C THR A 764 -4.96 21.42 -63.24
N LEU A 765 -5.54 20.65 -64.17
CA LEU A 765 -5.30 19.21 -64.37
C LEU A 765 -4.25 19.00 -65.48
N THR A 766 -3.31 18.08 -65.26
CA THR A 766 -2.40 17.57 -66.29
C THR A 766 -2.78 16.13 -66.58
N ALA A 767 -3.46 15.86 -67.70
CA ALA A 767 -3.78 14.49 -68.13
C ALA A 767 -2.75 14.01 -69.17
N ARG A 768 -2.14 12.83 -68.97
CA ARG A 768 -1.30 12.18 -69.98
C ARG A 768 -2.18 11.38 -70.95
N ALA A 769 -2.39 11.90 -72.14
CA ALA A 769 -2.86 11.11 -73.29
C ALA A 769 -1.66 10.63 -74.11
N ALA A 770 -1.79 9.49 -74.80
CA ALA A 770 -0.75 8.82 -75.57
C ALA A 770 -0.16 9.63 -76.76
N SER A 771 -0.53 10.91 -76.94
CA SER A 771 -0.13 11.75 -78.06
C SER A 771 0.31 13.19 -77.72
N GLY A 772 0.62 13.51 -76.45
CA GLY A 772 1.20 14.82 -76.07
C GLY A 772 0.52 15.52 -74.89
N ILE A 773 1.24 16.44 -74.24
CA ILE A 773 0.82 17.14 -73.02
C ILE A 773 -0.21 18.23 -73.38
N ALA A 774 -1.42 18.13 -72.82
CA ALA A 774 -2.40 19.20 -72.81
C ALA A 774 -2.72 19.61 -71.36
N ASN A 775 -2.42 20.86 -71.00
CA ASN A 775 -2.86 21.45 -69.73
C ASN A 775 -4.36 21.74 -69.82
N VAL A 776 -5.16 21.19 -68.90
CA VAL A 776 -6.61 21.48 -68.81
C VAL A 776 -6.89 22.27 -67.53
N THR A 777 -7.43 23.49 -67.61
CA THR A 777 -7.73 24.31 -66.42
C THR A 777 -9.22 24.29 -66.10
N LEU A 778 -9.63 23.75 -64.95
CA LEU A 778 -11.00 23.81 -64.44
C LEU A 778 -11.19 25.07 -63.56
N PHE A 779 -12.24 25.83 -63.83
CA PHE A 779 -12.57 27.04 -63.06
C PHE A 779 -14.07 27.24 -62.92
N VAL A 780 -14.49 27.86 -61.82
CA VAL A 780 -15.84 28.41 -61.67
C VAL A 780 -15.77 29.88 -62.09
N ASP A 781 -16.49 30.24 -63.14
CA ASP A 781 -16.49 31.62 -63.66
C ASP A 781 -17.27 32.53 -62.71
N SER A 782 -16.60 33.56 -62.19
CA SER A 782 -17.18 34.47 -61.19
C SER A 782 -18.30 35.36 -61.74
N ALA A 783 -18.47 35.43 -63.07
CA ALA A 783 -19.57 36.17 -63.69
C ALA A 783 -20.89 35.38 -63.70
N ASP A 784 -20.84 34.04 -63.73
CA ASP A 784 -22.05 33.20 -63.89
C ASP A 784 -22.14 32.00 -62.94
N ASN A 785 -21.16 31.83 -62.04
CA ASN A 785 -21.05 30.74 -61.06
C ASN A 785 -21.11 29.33 -61.67
N ARG A 786 -20.69 29.15 -62.93
CA ARG A 786 -20.69 27.84 -63.61
C ARG A 786 -19.31 27.19 -63.65
N LEU A 787 -19.28 25.86 -63.56
CA LEU A 787 -18.08 25.05 -63.74
C LEU A 787 -17.70 24.96 -65.23
N LYS A 788 -16.49 25.39 -65.58
CA LYS A 788 -15.94 25.41 -66.94
C LYS A 788 -14.57 24.73 -66.98
N PHE A 789 -14.13 24.26 -68.14
CA PHE A 789 -12.74 23.83 -68.35
C PHE A 789 -12.11 24.51 -69.58
N LYS A 790 -10.80 24.78 -69.52
CA LYS A 790 -9.98 25.31 -70.62
C LYS A 790 -9.06 24.22 -71.14
N ASP A 791 -9.01 24.00 -72.45
CA ASP A 791 -8.04 23.08 -73.07
C ASP A 791 -6.67 23.73 -73.30
N SER A 792 -5.72 22.96 -73.85
CA SER A 792 -4.35 23.42 -74.16
C SER A 792 -4.28 24.53 -75.21
N SER A 793 -5.40 24.87 -75.85
CA SER A 793 -5.55 25.96 -76.81
C SER A 793 -6.20 27.21 -76.19
N ALA A 794 -6.41 27.20 -74.86
CA ALA A 794 -7.09 28.24 -74.08
C ALA A 794 -8.58 28.44 -74.40
N ASN A 795 -9.22 27.50 -75.12
CA ASN A 795 -10.65 27.53 -75.40
C ASN A 795 -11.44 27.12 -74.16
N THR A 796 -12.45 27.91 -73.79
CA THR A 796 -13.31 27.64 -72.63
C THR A 796 -14.51 26.80 -73.04
N HIS A 797 -14.63 25.60 -72.47
CA HIS A 797 -15.73 24.67 -72.68
C HIS A 797 -16.63 24.67 -71.44
N VAL A 798 -17.93 24.89 -71.66
CA VAL A 798 -18.96 24.94 -70.60
C VAL A 798 -19.71 23.61 -70.59
N LEU A 799 -19.72 22.94 -69.44
CA LEU A 799 -20.50 21.72 -69.22
C LEU A 799 -21.90 22.09 -68.71
N ILE A 800 -22.76 22.71 -69.54
CA ILE A 800 -24.22 22.79 -69.30
C ILE A 800 -24.99 22.63 -70.63
N PRO A 801 -26.11 21.89 -70.64
CA PRO A 801 -26.93 21.52 -71.80
C PRO A 801 -27.38 22.67 -72.71
N LEU A 802 -27.60 22.33 -73.97
CA LEU A 802 -28.17 23.20 -75.01
C LEU A 802 -29.63 23.52 -74.65
N GLU A 803 -29.89 24.56 -73.86
CA GLU A 803 -31.23 24.93 -73.40
C GLU A 803 -31.64 26.34 -73.80
N ALA A 804 -32.94 26.55 -74.02
CA ALA A 804 -33.53 27.89 -74.18
C ALA A 804 -34.94 27.94 -73.58
N THR A 805 -35.36 29.12 -73.14
CA THR A 805 -36.71 29.36 -72.64
C THR A 805 -37.33 30.59 -73.32
N ALA A 806 -38.65 30.57 -73.53
CA ALA A 806 -39.40 31.69 -74.09
C ALA A 806 -40.81 31.72 -73.49
N THR A 807 -41.40 32.90 -73.36
CA THR A 807 -42.83 33.03 -73.06
C THR A 807 -43.62 32.94 -74.36
N VAL A 808 -44.61 32.05 -74.42
CA VAL A 808 -45.42 31.76 -75.61
C VAL A 808 -46.89 31.74 -75.22
N ASP A 809 -47.75 32.28 -76.08
CA ASP A 809 -49.20 32.12 -75.99
C ASP A 809 -49.70 31.31 -77.20
N PRO A 810 -50.12 30.04 -77.03
CA PRO A 810 -50.52 29.17 -78.14
C PRO A 810 -51.85 29.56 -78.81
N ALA A 811 -52.64 30.48 -78.22
CA ALA A 811 -54.04 30.72 -78.56
C ALA A 811 -54.95 29.48 -78.41
N SER A 812 -56.26 29.68 -78.49
CA SER A 812 -57.30 28.64 -78.39
C SER A 812 -57.27 27.67 -79.58
N LEU A 813 -57.22 26.36 -79.33
CA LEU A 813 -57.19 25.34 -80.40
C LEU A 813 -58.40 24.41 -80.33
N ALA A 814 -59.21 24.39 -81.40
CA ALA A 814 -60.25 23.38 -81.61
C ALA A 814 -59.64 22.00 -81.91
N PRO A 815 -60.32 20.88 -81.57
CA PRO A 815 -59.89 19.55 -81.97
C PRO A 815 -59.62 19.46 -83.47
N GLY A 816 -58.43 18.99 -83.85
CA GLY A 816 -57.93 18.92 -85.22
C GLY A 816 -57.14 20.16 -85.71
N GLN A 817 -56.99 21.21 -84.91
CA GLN A 817 -56.24 22.43 -85.27
C GLN A 817 -54.81 22.44 -84.71
N ARG A 818 -53.90 23.18 -85.35
CA ARG A 818 -52.54 23.46 -84.85
C ARG A 818 -52.14 24.92 -85.06
N THR A 819 -51.24 25.42 -84.23
CA THR A 819 -50.64 26.75 -84.41
C THR A 819 -49.68 26.76 -85.62
N ALA A 820 -49.35 27.96 -86.09
CA ALA A 820 -48.21 28.13 -86.99
C ALA A 820 -46.90 27.70 -86.29
N THR A 821 -45.93 27.20 -87.07
CA THR A 821 -44.61 26.85 -86.56
C THR A 821 -43.85 28.12 -86.16
N ALA A 822 -43.39 28.17 -84.91
CA ALA A 822 -42.53 29.23 -84.38
C ALA A 822 -41.13 28.69 -84.08
N THR A 823 -40.15 29.57 -83.88
CA THR A 823 -38.75 29.20 -83.63
C THR A 823 -38.22 29.78 -82.33
N ILE A 824 -37.30 29.07 -81.68
CA ILE A 824 -36.52 29.52 -80.52
C ILE A 824 -35.04 29.23 -80.76
N ALA A 825 -34.18 30.21 -80.48
CA ALA A 825 -32.74 30.07 -80.63
C ALA A 825 -32.16 29.22 -79.49
N VAL A 826 -31.52 28.10 -79.83
CA VAL A 826 -30.78 27.23 -78.91
C VAL A 826 -29.34 27.13 -79.41
N THR A 827 -28.50 28.06 -78.97
CA THR A 827 -27.11 28.18 -79.43
C THR A 827 -26.34 26.87 -79.26
N GLY A 828 -25.87 26.29 -80.38
CA GLY A 828 -25.09 25.06 -80.41
C GLY A 828 -25.87 23.78 -80.73
N ALA A 829 -27.19 23.86 -80.90
CA ALA A 829 -28.01 22.75 -81.42
C ALA A 829 -27.69 22.47 -82.90
N ALA A 830 -27.43 21.22 -83.26
CA ALA A 830 -27.17 20.78 -84.62
C ALA A 830 -28.34 19.95 -85.18
N LEU A 831 -28.46 19.90 -86.50
CA LEU A 831 -29.42 19.02 -87.17
C LEU A 831 -29.13 17.56 -86.79
N GLY A 832 -30.14 16.87 -86.27
CA GLY A 832 -30.03 15.49 -85.78
C GLY A 832 -30.07 15.37 -84.25
N ASP A 833 -29.84 16.46 -83.51
CA ASP A 833 -29.91 16.44 -82.05
C ASP A 833 -31.36 16.23 -81.54
N ILE A 834 -31.50 15.59 -80.39
CA ILE A 834 -32.79 15.26 -79.77
C ILE A 834 -33.32 16.48 -79.02
N VAL A 835 -34.57 16.87 -79.28
CA VAL A 835 -35.23 17.99 -78.59
C VAL A 835 -36.21 17.49 -77.54
N LYS A 836 -36.03 17.92 -76.29
CA LYS A 836 -37.00 17.79 -75.20
C LYS A 836 -37.64 19.15 -74.94
N ALA A 837 -38.96 19.23 -75.10
CA ALA A 837 -39.73 20.45 -74.90
C ALA A 837 -40.72 20.29 -73.74
N SER A 838 -40.87 21.33 -72.93
CA SER A 838 -41.87 21.40 -71.87
C SER A 838 -42.54 22.77 -71.83
N PHE A 839 -43.76 22.82 -71.32
CA PHE A 839 -44.53 24.07 -71.17
C PHE A 839 -45.00 24.22 -69.73
N SER A 840 -45.09 25.45 -69.24
CA SER A 840 -45.39 25.72 -67.82
C SER A 840 -46.87 25.55 -67.45
N LEU A 841 -47.78 25.45 -68.43
CA LEU A 841 -49.21 25.26 -68.22
C LEU A 841 -49.64 23.86 -68.67
N ASN A 842 -50.76 23.38 -68.11
CA ASN A 842 -51.33 22.10 -68.50
C ASN A 842 -51.81 22.16 -69.96
N LEU A 843 -51.22 21.34 -70.83
CA LEU A 843 -51.50 21.39 -72.27
C LEU A 843 -52.72 20.57 -72.70
N ALA A 844 -53.24 19.65 -71.89
CA ALA A 844 -54.27 18.70 -72.35
C ALA A 844 -55.51 19.39 -72.99
N PRO A 845 -56.13 18.83 -74.05
CA PRO A 845 -55.71 17.72 -74.93
C PRO A 845 -54.63 18.10 -75.97
N VAL A 846 -54.12 19.33 -75.93
CA VAL A 846 -53.10 19.86 -76.85
C VAL A 846 -51.72 19.26 -76.58
N ARG A 847 -50.97 19.04 -77.65
CA ARG A 847 -49.60 18.54 -77.66
C ARG A 847 -48.64 19.62 -78.16
N LEU A 848 -47.46 19.67 -77.54
CA LEU A 848 -46.32 20.48 -78.00
C LEU A 848 -45.37 19.61 -78.82
N VAL A 849 -45.02 20.05 -80.02
CA VAL A 849 -44.07 19.39 -80.92
C VAL A 849 -42.89 20.33 -81.15
N ALA A 850 -41.64 19.84 -81.03
CA ALA A 850 -40.44 20.64 -81.27
C ALA A 850 -39.30 19.80 -81.89
N TRP A 851 -38.46 20.41 -82.73
CA TRP A 851 -37.30 19.77 -83.39
C TRP A 851 -36.22 20.79 -83.76
N VAL A 852 -34.96 20.37 -83.90
CA VAL A 852 -33.90 21.25 -84.43
C VAL A 852 -34.14 21.46 -85.92
N SER A 853 -34.45 22.67 -86.33
CA SER A 853 -34.79 23.01 -87.72
C SER A 853 -33.62 23.60 -88.49
N ALA A 854 -32.61 24.15 -87.80
CA ALA A 854 -31.36 24.63 -88.36
C ALA A 854 -30.30 24.70 -87.24
N ASN A 855 -29.03 24.87 -87.60
CA ASN A 855 -27.97 25.08 -86.62
C ASN A 855 -28.31 26.26 -85.70
N GLY A 856 -28.31 26.03 -84.39
CA GLY A 856 -28.68 27.01 -83.38
C GLY A 856 -30.17 27.30 -83.23
N THR A 857 -31.07 26.58 -83.93
CA THR A 857 -32.51 26.92 -84.00
C THR A 857 -33.40 25.69 -83.80
N VAL A 858 -34.31 25.76 -82.83
CA VAL A 858 -35.39 24.79 -82.63
C VAL A 858 -36.71 25.38 -83.10
N SER A 859 -37.44 24.66 -83.94
CA SER A 859 -38.82 24.98 -84.32
C SER A 859 -39.81 24.23 -83.43
N TYR A 860 -40.98 24.81 -83.17
CA TYR A 860 -42.05 24.21 -82.38
C TYR A 860 -43.45 24.67 -82.82
N TYR A 861 -44.48 23.88 -82.52
CA TYR A 861 -45.90 24.26 -82.63
C TYR A 861 -46.75 23.50 -81.60
N PHE A 862 -47.97 23.98 -81.35
CA PHE A 862 -48.98 23.33 -80.53
C PHE A 862 -50.08 22.75 -81.43
N GLU A 863 -50.50 21.51 -81.19
CA GLU A 863 -51.56 20.83 -81.94
C GLU A 863 -52.60 20.24 -80.99
N ASN A 864 -53.89 20.44 -81.26
CA ASN A 864 -54.97 19.75 -80.56
C ASN A 864 -55.39 18.54 -81.41
N PRO A 865 -54.88 17.32 -81.17
CA PRO A 865 -55.28 16.15 -81.94
C PRO A 865 -56.77 15.85 -81.75
N ALA A 866 -57.46 15.46 -82.82
CA ALA A 866 -58.86 15.04 -82.72
C ALA A 866 -58.96 13.75 -81.88
N ALA A 867 -59.47 13.87 -80.66
CA ALA A 867 -59.72 12.73 -79.78
C ALA A 867 -61.20 12.36 -79.84
N LEU A 868 -61.51 11.19 -80.41
CA LEU A 868 -62.86 10.62 -80.31
C LEU A 868 -63.06 10.08 -78.89
N LEU A 869 -64.12 10.51 -78.23
CA LEU A 869 -64.59 9.93 -76.98
C LEU A 869 -65.41 8.69 -77.30
N ALA A 870 -65.26 7.63 -76.51
CA ALA A 870 -66.03 6.42 -76.69
C ALA A 870 -66.56 5.92 -75.34
N GLY A 871 -67.75 5.34 -75.36
CA GLY A 871 -68.36 4.68 -74.23
C GLY A 871 -69.13 3.46 -74.68
N SER A 872 -69.38 2.55 -73.74
CA SER A 872 -70.16 1.35 -74.02
C SER A 872 -70.95 0.90 -72.81
N ALA A 873 -72.10 0.29 -73.07
CA ALA A 873 -72.92 -0.36 -72.05
C ALA A 873 -73.36 -1.74 -72.55
N THR A 874 -73.52 -2.70 -71.64
CA THR A 874 -74.27 -3.92 -71.95
C THR A 874 -75.74 -3.56 -71.99
N TYR A 875 -76.41 -3.84 -73.10
CA TYR A 875 -77.81 -3.52 -73.29
C TYR A 875 -78.56 -4.77 -73.76
N ASP A 876 -79.63 -5.09 -73.05
CA ASP A 876 -80.60 -6.12 -73.40
C ASP A 876 -81.90 -5.42 -73.77
N ALA A 877 -82.12 -5.25 -75.07
CA ALA A 877 -83.31 -4.58 -75.56
C ALA A 877 -84.47 -5.56 -75.51
N ALA A 878 -85.36 -5.43 -74.53
CA ALA A 878 -86.60 -6.21 -74.51
C ALA A 878 -87.32 -6.07 -75.86
N SER A 879 -87.89 -7.18 -76.36
CA SER A 879 -88.60 -7.25 -77.65
C SER A 879 -89.32 -5.96 -78.04
N ILE A 880 -88.86 -5.34 -79.13
CA ILE A 880 -89.34 -4.05 -79.63
C ILE A 880 -90.39 -4.33 -80.69
N ALA A 881 -91.63 -3.89 -80.47
CA ALA A 881 -92.73 -4.06 -81.43
C ALA A 881 -92.46 -3.33 -82.77
N ALA A 882 -93.11 -3.78 -83.85
CA ALA A 882 -93.01 -3.12 -85.16
C ALA A 882 -93.42 -1.65 -85.08
N GLY A 883 -92.57 -0.75 -85.60
CA GLY A 883 -92.77 0.70 -85.57
C GLY A 883 -92.50 1.37 -84.22
N ALA A 884 -92.12 0.62 -83.17
CA ALA A 884 -91.79 1.18 -81.88
C ALA A 884 -90.31 1.61 -81.80
N GLU A 885 -90.02 2.53 -80.88
CA GLU A 885 -88.66 2.89 -80.50
C GLU A 885 -88.48 2.75 -78.99
N VAL A 886 -87.26 2.39 -78.59
CA VAL A 886 -86.83 2.38 -77.19
C VAL A 886 -85.52 3.15 -77.09
N THR A 887 -85.28 3.73 -75.92
CA THR A 887 -84.05 4.45 -75.64
C THR A 887 -83.32 3.84 -74.46
N THR A 888 -82.00 3.95 -74.50
CA THR A 888 -81.12 3.65 -73.38
C THR A 888 -79.95 4.62 -73.39
N THR A 889 -79.21 4.71 -72.30
CA THR A 889 -78.08 5.63 -72.20
C THR A 889 -76.76 4.88 -72.16
N VAL A 890 -75.78 5.37 -72.89
CA VAL A 890 -74.38 4.94 -72.83
C VAL A 890 -73.58 6.05 -72.17
N THR A 891 -72.86 5.74 -71.10
CA THR A 891 -71.92 6.68 -70.48
C THR A 891 -70.70 6.84 -71.38
N VAL A 892 -70.50 8.04 -71.92
CA VAL A 892 -69.33 8.45 -72.71
C VAL A 892 -68.63 9.57 -71.95
N THR A 893 -67.69 9.20 -71.08
CA THR A 893 -66.97 10.17 -70.24
C THR A 893 -66.25 11.22 -71.09
N GLY A 894 -66.48 12.50 -70.78
CA GLY A 894 -65.99 13.67 -71.50
C GLY A 894 -66.98 14.29 -72.48
N ALA A 895 -68.06 13.59 -72.86
CA ALA A 895 -69.03 14.12 -73.81
C ALA A 895 -69.87 15.23 -73.18
N ALA A 896 -70.00 16.37 -73.86
CA ALA A 896 -70.82 17.49 -73.48
C ALA A 896 -72.00 17.68 -74.44
N VAL A 897 -73.10 18.25 -73.96
CA VAL A 897 -74.25 18.58 -74.82
C VAL A 897 -73.77 19.52 -75.93
N GLY A 898 -74.01 19.15 -77.19
CA GLY A 898 -73.52 19.85 -78.37
C GLY A 898 -72.36 19.13 -79.09
N ASP A 899 -71.72 18.16 -78.45
CA ASP A 899 -70.76 17.28 -79.13
C ASP A 899 -71.47 16.35 -80.13
N ALA A 900 -70.79 16.02 -81.23
CA ALA A 900 -71.37 15.22 -82.30
C ALA A 900 -71.21 13.73 -81.98
N VAL A 901 -72.31 12.97 -81.90
CA VAL A 901 -72.25 11.49 -81.93
C VAL A 901 -71.94 11.09 -83.36
N VAL A 902 -70.76 10.52 -83.59
CA VAL A 902 -70.27 10.16 -84.92
C VAL A 902 -70.45 8.68 -85.24
N GLY A 903 -70.85 7.87 -84.24
CA GLY A 903 -71.17 6.47 -84.48
C GLY A 903 -71.86 5.79 -83.31
N MET A 904 -72.80 4.92 -83.64
CA MET A 904 -73.46 3.98 -82.73
C MET A 904 -73.31 2.55 -83.28
N SER A 905 -73.10 1.56 -82.41
CA SER A 905 -73.06 0.14 -82.83
C SER A 905 -73.54 -0.80 -81.74
N HIS A 906 -74.13 -1.93 -82.12
CA HIS A 906 -74.55 -3.00 -81.22
C HIS A 906 -73.75 -4.28 -81.50
N GLY A 907 -73.44 -5.05 -80.46
CA GLY A 907 -72.58 -6.24 -80.55
C GLY A 907 -73.20 -7.47 -81.19
N VAL A 908 -74.44 -7.39 -81.69
CA VAL A 908 -75.14 -8.46 -82.43
C VAL A 908 -75.74 -7.90 -83.72
N ASP A 909 -76.16 -8.79 -84.62
CA ASP A 909 -76.93 -8.41 -85.80
C ASP A 909 -78.17 -7.60 -85.37
N GLN A 910 -78.31 -6.39 -85.92
CA GLN A 910 -79.40 -5.48 -85.58
C GLN A 910 -80.74 -5.92 -86.20
N ALA A 911 -80.75 -6.98 -87.02
CA ALA A 911 -81.97 -7.63 -87.52
C ALA A 911 -82.98 -6.64 -88.16
N GLY A 912 -82.47 -5.59 -88.81
CA GLY A 912 -83.27 -4.54 -89.47
C GLY A 912 -83.61 -3.32 -88.62
N LEU A 913 -83.16 -3.24 -87.36
CA LEU A 913 -83.31 -2.05 -86.50
C LEU A 913 -82.27 -0.99 -86.85
N THR A 914 -82.61 0.29 -86.62
CA THR A 914 -81.67 1.40 -86.73
C THR A 914 -81.31 1.94 -85.35
N ILE A 915 -80.05 2.28 -85.14
CA ILE A 915 -79.54 2.81 -83.87
C ILE A 915 -78.89 4.17 -84.13
N ASP A 916 -79.50 5.21 -83.59
CA ASP A 916 -78.96 6.58 -83.59
C ASP A 916 -78.59 7.01 -82.18
N GLY A 917 -77.83 8.10 -82.04
CA GLY A 917 -77.52 8.65 -80.73
C GLY A 917 -77.27 10.15 -80.74
N TYR A 918 -77.49 10.78 -79.59
CA TYR A 918 -77.11 12.17 -79.34
C TYR A 918 -76.62 12.33 -77.91
N VAL A 919 -75.71 13.28 -77.66
CA VAL A 919 -75.26 13.59 -76.29
C VAL A 919 -76.39 14.33 -75.56
N SER A 920 -77.10 13.62 -74.70
CA SER A 920 -78.29 14.12 -74.02
C SER A 920 -77.97 14.88 -72.73
N ALA A 921 -76.81 14.62 -72.12
CA ALA A 921 -76.29 15.30 -70.93
C ALA A 921 -74.78 15.09 -70.84
N ALA A 922 -74.12 15.78 -69.89
CA ALA A 922 -72.70 15.54 -69.61
C ALA A 922 -72.43 14.04 -69.37
N ASN A 923 -71.37 13.54 -70.00
CA ASN A 923 -70.93 12.15 -70.00
C ASN A 923 -71.96 11.14 -70.54
N THR A 924 -73.03 11.56 -71.22
CA THR A 924 -74.19 10.70 -71.50
C THR A 924 -74.65 10.81 -72.95
N VAL A 925 -74.55 9.71 -73.69
CA VAL A 925 -75.19 9.55 -75.01
C VAL A 925 -76.48 8.78 -74.83
N THR A 926 -77.60 9.36 -75.27
CA THR A 926 -78.86 8.61 -75.42
C THR A 926 -78.82 7.90 -76.76
N ALA A 927 -78.90 6.58 -76.73
CA ALA A 927 -79.09 5.72 -77.88
C ALA A 927 -80.59 5.54 -78.13
N VAL A 928 -81.00 5.68 -79.39
CA VAL A 928 -82.38 5.45 -79.83
C VAL A 928 -82.38 4.26 -80.77
N VAL A 929 -83.02 3.17 -80.36
CA VAL A 929 -83.17 1.93 -81.14
C VAL A 929 -84.58 1.89 -81.71
N ARG A 930 -84.70 1.93 -83.04
CA ARG A 930 -85.99 1.96 -83.75
C ARG A 930 -86.20 0.68 -84.53
N ASN A 931 -87.36 0.04 -84.34
CA ASN A 931 -87.77 -1.10 -85.15
C ASN A 931 -88.58 -0.66 -86.37
N GLY A 932 -87.89 -0.52 -87.51
CA GLY A 932 -88.51 -0.21 -88.80
C GLY A 932 -89.06 -1.43 -89.55
N THR A 933 -89.02 -2.63 -88.97
CA THR A 933 -89.48 -3.86 -89.61
C THR A 933 -90.99 -4.09 -89.41
N ALA A 934 -91.54 -5.07 -90.12
CA ALA A 934 -92.96 -5.42 -90.05
C ALA A 934 -93.33 -6.31 -88.84
N GLY A 935 -92.37 -6.77 -88.04
CA GLY A 935 -92.58 -7.67 -86.90
C GLY A 935 -91.85 -7.21 -85.64
N ALA A 936 -92.21 -7.76 -84.49
CA ALA A 936 -91.46 -7.51 -83.25
C ALA A 936 -90.08 -8.19 -83.32
N ILE A 937 -89.04 -7.48 -82.90
CA ILE A 937 -87.65 -7.97 -82.91
C ILE A 937 -87.10 -7.94 -81.50
N ASP A 938 -86.53 -9.06 -81.07
CA ASP A 938 -85.87 -9.23 -79.78
C ASP A 938 -84.35 -9.34 -80.02
N LEU A 939 -83.60 -8.30 -79.64
CA LEU A 939 -82.15 -8.29 -79.81
C LEU A 939 -81.51 -9.00 -78.62
N ALA A 940 -80.61 -9.94 -78.89
CA ALA A 940 -79.84 -10.56 -77.82
C ALA A 940 -79.00 -9.51 -77.06
N SER A 941 -78.95 -9.63 -75.74
CA SER A 941 -78.11 -8.81 -74.88
C SER A 941 -76.66 -8.73 -75.40
N ALA A 942 -76.20 -7.53 -75.69
CA ALA A 942 -74.84 -7.31 -76.20
C ALA A 942 -74.32 -5.93 -75.86
N THR A 943 -73.07 -5.66 -76.22
CA THR A 943 -72.44 -4.36 -76.00
C THR A 943 -72.94 -3.33 -77.01
N LEU A 944 -73.64 -2.30 -76.52
CA LEU A 944 -73.95 -1.08 -77.25
C LEU A 944 -72.83 -0.07 -77.06
N ARG A 945 -72.31 0.50 -78.14
CA ARG A 945 -71.18 1.46 -78.14
C ARG A 945 -71.61 2.77 -78.76
N ALA A 946 -71.12 3.87 -78.19
CA ALA A 946 -71.27 5.23 -78.70
C ALA A 946 -69.90 5.88 -78.88
N VAL A 947 -69.71 6.61 -79.98
CA VAL A 947 -68.51 7.40 -80.26
C VAL A 947 -68.91 8.85 -80.48
N VAL A 948 -68.25 9.75 -79.76
CA VAL A 948 -68.53 11.20 -79.74
C VAL A 948 -67.28 11.96 -80.18
N LEU A 949 -67.45 12.93 -81.07
CA LEU A 949 -66.43 13.91 -81.42
C LEU A 949 -66.70 15.21 -80.63
N PRO A 950 -65.79 15.60 -79.72
CA PRO A 950 -65.87 16.89 -79.03
C PRO A 950 -65.75 18.06 -80.00
N VAL A 951 -66.54 19.12 -79.81
CA VAL A 951 -66.52 20.30 -80.71
C VAL A 951 -65.98 21.58 -80.07
N ALA A 952 -65.72 21.59 -78.76
CA ALA A 952 -65.24 22.78 -78.03
C ALA A 952 -63.71 22.99 -78.15
N ALA A 953 -63.29 24.25 -78.30
CA ALA A 953 -61.87 24.63 -78.32
C ALA A 953 -61.23 24.63 -76.91
N THR A 954 -59.94 24.31 -76.85
CA THR A 954 -59.15 24.32 -75.61
C THR A 954 -58.30 25.59 -75.53
N ASP A 955 -58.46 26.34 -74.43
CA ASP A 955 -57.64 27.51 -74.10
C ASP A 955 -56.45 27.11 -73.22
N ILE A 956 -55.23 27.37 -73.68
CA ILE A 956 -54.00 27.00 -72.98
C ILE A 956 -53.37 28.18 -72.20
N GLY A 957 -53.65 29.42 -72.62
CA GLY A 957 -53.10 30.63 -72.02
C GLY A 957 -51.59 30.84 -72.25
N SER A 958 -51.09 32.03 -71.88
CA SER A 958 -49.67 32.38 -72.00
C SER A 958 -48.81 31.70 -70.93
N GLY A 959 -47.78 30.95 -71.35
CA GLY A 959 -46.89 30.18 -70.47
C GLY A 959 -45.43 30.18 -70.94
N THR A 960 -44.55 29.60 -70.13
CA THR A 960 -43.12 29.48 -70.44
C THR A 960 -42.83 28.15 -71.15
N LEU A 961 -42.36 28.24 -72.39
CA LEU A 961 -41.72 27.16 -73.13
C LEU A 961 -40.28 26.98 -72.64
N LYS A 962 -39.89 25.74 -72.35
CA LYS A 962 -38.50 25.34 -72.10
C LYS A 962 -38.08 24.25 -73.07
N ILE A 963 -36.97 24.47 -73.76
CA ILE A 963 -36.34 23.54 -74.68
C ILE A 963 -35.00 23.11 -74.11
N ARG A 964 -34.73 21.80 -74.15
CA ARG A 964 -33.40 21.19 -73.98
C ARG A 964 -33.08 20.39 -75.23
N VAL A 965 -31.88 20.57 -75.76
CA VAL A 965 -31.32 19.80 -76.87
C VAL A 965 -30.21 18.89 -76.34
N GLU A 966 -30.28 17.62 -76.70
CA GLU A 966 -29.34 16.57 -76.31
C GLU A 966 -28.63 16.09 -77.58
N LYS A 967 -27.29 16.09 -77.55
CA LYS A 967 -26.44 15.64 -78.67
C LYS A 967 -26.37 14.12 -78.75
#